data_AF-A0A7J7HH63-F1
#
_entry.id   AF-A0A7J7HH63-F1
#
_cell.length_a   1.000
_cell.length_b   1.000
_cell.length_c   1.000
_cell.angle_alpha   90.00
_cell.angle_beta   90.00
_cell.angle_gamma   90.00
#
_symmetry.space_group_name_H-M   'P 1'
#
loop_
_entity.id
_entity.type
_entity.pdbx_description
1 polymer ?
#
loop_
_entity_poly.entity_id
_entity_poly.type
_entity_poly.pdbx_seq_one_letter_code
_entity_poly.pdbx_strand_id
1 'polypeptide(L)'
;MPIVDNYGRVMAARKGVLVPANGSKWISLIGSNPWREDGFVELGEDYLCSGKFAGVSTPENSLIHFLKRYVGASDVPDTMSAQITKKNTFLLLDWIQRLRRKGVNMPVRFLKCIKEGNWLKVSLNGILGYRPPSQSFLPSSSWGELLQNESVLVDISIIDQSFYGDKINGYKDELRAIGVMFDYNEACQFIGKHLMALAASTTLWLLEMLGVVIGFNQNYKLVVDNLKPPADNISALTAESGLLVLKCLKHFSSSGKIVSAFKRKKFLKTNMGYKAPSESYLFNPQWGCLLEVFNGFPLIDQNFYGTDIVLYKNELKQLGIVVDFEEAAKAFSRVFKQQAEKSSINKDNVLSFLACCRKLNGTAFKFPDDLKKCIRELNGCVLVLVLEKHYDWKLLGFFSNALEVKSHHSLDDFCKLWKVWEVLESGSGEILLVDKRDVFIADDLPLKDLFEQSSCNPLFVWYPQPSLPSLPRFMLLEIYSKICVRNISESVLKEVSTMDGDGLEQVNPSEILIGKGLVKLILGFLAGFSLKMEEEKRHEAVRNLLDLTVIETNDPISIGYSLSLSSGERLKKETKPMIRWDRESKKLFTVKMDRSGGHRKNIEYATCFSEAISEGLLWENEDHIRELAELIKLGFVLEFDEEAIEFLMKTQNLQLFLEDDRFISSAFPTDD
;
A
#
# COMPACT_ATOMS: atom_id res chain seq x y z
N MET A 1 -73.73 14.91 -51.01
CA MET A 1 -74.25 13.79 -51.83
C MET A 1 -74.14 12.49 -51.06
N PRO A 2 -75.24 11.84 -50.66
CA PRO A 2 -75.22 10.50 -50.08
C PRO A 2 -74.63 9.49 -51.06
N ILE A 3 -73.90 8.50 -50.56
CA ILE A 3 -73.34 7.40 -51.37
C ILE A 3 -73.66 6.07 -50.69
N VAL A 4 -73.78 5.00 -51.46
CA VAL A 4 -74.02 3.65 -50.94
C VAL A 4 -72.66 2.99 -50.69
N ASP A 5 -72.47 2.42 -49.51
CA ASP A 5 -71.26 1.67 -49.20
C ASP A 5 -71.30 0.23 -49.76
N ASN A 6 -70.17 -0.48 -49.74
CA ASN A 6 -70.07 -1.90 -50.14
C ASN A 6 -71.13 -2.81 -49.45
N TYR A 7 -71.59 -2.44 -48.26
CA TYR A 7 -72.58 -3.21 -47.51
C TYR A 7 -74.03 -2.80 -47.81
N GLY A 8 -74.27 -2.00 -48.86
CA GLY A 8 -75.60 -1.54 -49.25
C GLY A 8 -76.19 -0.44 -48.38
N ARG A 9 -75.38 0.24 -47.53
CA ARG A 9 -75.87 1.27 -46.61
C ARG A 9 -75.66 2.67 -47.16
N VAL A 10 -76.67 3.52 -47.01
CA VAL A 10 -76.61 4.92 -47.46
C VAL A 10 -75.83 5.77 -46.44
N MET A 11 -74.70 6.32 -46.88
CA MET A 11 -73.79 7.14 -46.08
C MET A 11 -73.97 8.63 -46.40
N ALA A 12 -74.63 9.35 -45.51
CA ALA A 12 -74.85 10.79 -45.62
C ALA A 12 -73.65 11.62 -45.10
N ALA A 13 -72.94 11.13 -44.08
CA ALA A 13 -71.75 11.76 -43.48
C ALA A 13 -70.52 10.87 -43.65
N ARG A 14 -69.37 11.48 -43.98
CA ARG A 14 -68.10 10.78 -44.24
C ARG A 14 -66.92 11.73 -44.20
N LYS A 15 -65.73 11.21 -43.87
CA LYS A 15 -64.45 11.94 -43.93
C LYS A 15 -63.73 11.75 -45.27
N GLY A 16 -64.01 10.67 -45.98
CA GLY A 16 -63.44 10.38 -47.30
C GLY A 16 -64.16 9.24 -48.03
N VAL A 17 -63.88 9.08 -49.32
CA VAL A 17 -64.48 8.05 -50.18
C VAL A 17 -63.40 7.23 -50.84
N LEU A 18 -63.54 5.91 -50.77
CA LEU A 18 -62.66 4.93 -51.40
C LEU A 18 -63.40 4.27 -52.56
N VAL A 19 -62.65 3.94 -53.61
CA VAL A 19 -63.18 3.19 -54.75
C VAL A 19 -63.56 1.76 -54.33
N PRO A 20 -64.46 1.07 -55.05
CA PRO A 20 -64.92 -0.27 -54.67
C PRO A 20 -63.79 -1.29 -54.60
N ALA A 21 -63.88 -2.23 -53.66
CA ALA A 21 -62.98 -3.35 -53.47
C ALA A 21 -62.62 -4.11 -54.76
N ASN A 22 -63.64 -4.50 -55.52
CA ASN A 22 -63.46 -5.27 -56.74
C ASN A 22 -62.88 -4.36 -57.83
N GLY A 23 -61.72 -4.70 -58.37
CA GLY A 23 -60.95 -3.79 -59.24
C GLY A 23 -60.09 -2.76 -58.50
N SER A 24 -60.17 -2.67 -57.16
CA SER A 24 -59.23 -1.89 -56.35
C SER A 24 -58.20 -2.79 -55.67
N LYS A 25 -56.93 -2.41 -55.80
CA LYS A 25 -55.81 -3.29 -55.44
C LYS A 25 -55.48 -3.31 -53.95
N TRP A 26 -56.25 -2.62 -53.08
CA TRP A 26 -56.03 -2.66 -51.63
C TRP A 26 -56.73 -3.85 -50.94
N ILE A 27 -57.75 -4.45 -51.53
CA ILE A 27 -58.45 -5.57 -50.89
C ILE A 27 -57.61 -6.85 -50.85
N SER A 28 -56.68 -7.01 -51.81
CA SER A 28 -55.68 -8.09 -51.80
C SER A 28 -54.64 -7.97 -50.68
N LEU A 29 -54.61 -6.86 -49.94
CA LEU A 29 -53.58 -6.53 -48.96
C LEU A 29 -54.06 -6.56 -47.51
N ILE A 30 -55.30 -6.13 -47.26
CA ILE A 30 -55.83 -5.91 -45.90
C ILE A 30 -57.10 -6.75 -45.65
N GLY A 31 -57.62 -7.43 -46.68
CA GLY A 31 -58.78 -8.32 -46.64
C GLY A 31 -60.13 -7.60 -46.46
N SER A 32 -60.20 -6.63 -45.56
CA SER A 32 -61.40 -5.80 -45.31
C SER A 32 -61.00 -4.35 -45.08
N ASN A 33 -61.91 -3.41 -45.34
CA ASN A 33 -61.67 -1.97 -45.19
C ASN A 33 -61.34 -1.60 -43.72
N PRO A 34 -60.07 -1.30 -43.39
CA PRO A 34 -59.68 -0.97 -42.02
C PRO A 34 -60.09 0.46 -41.61
N TRP A 35 -60.62 1.25 -42.55
CA TRP A 35 -60.90 2.69 -42.43
C TRP A 35 -62.37 3.00 -42.11
N ARG A 36 -63.22 1.98 -41.96
CA ARG A 36 -64.65 2.11 -41.64
C ARG A 36 -64.88 2.83 -40.30
N GLU A 37 -64.10 2.48 -39.28
CA GLU A 37 -64.17 3.11 -37.94
C GLU A 37 -63.69 4.57 -37.95
N ASP A 38 -62.86 4.95 -38.92
CA ASP A 38 -62.33 6.31 -39.07
C ASP A 38 -63.24 7.23 -39.91
N GLY A 39 -64.37 6.72 -40.40
CA GLY A 39 -65.38 7.47 -41.15
C GLY A 39 -65.13 7.55 -42.66
N PHE A 40 -64.27 6.68 -43.22
CA PHE A 40 -64.11 6.51 -44.66
C PHE A 40 -65.13 5.52 -45.20
N VAL A 41 -65.71 5.85 -46.35
CA VAL A 41 -66.74 5.03 -47.00
C VAL A 41 -66.16 4.39 -48.25
N GLU A 42 -66.17 3.06 -48.28
CA GLU A 42 -65.88 2.29 -49.48
C GLU A 42 -67.14 2.13 -50.32
N LEU A 43 -67.05 2.51 -51.59
CA LEU A 43 -68.15 2.38 -52.55
C LEU A 43 -68.44 0.91 -52.87
N GLY A 44 -69.70 0.55 -53.12
CA GLY A 44 -70.06 -0.81 -53.58
C GLY A 44 -69.63 -1.09 -55.02
N GLU A 45 -69.50 -2.38 -55.35
CA GLU A 45 -69.09 -2.84 -56.69
C GLU A 45 -70.05 -2.36 -57.79
N ASP A 46 -71.31 -2.11 -57.44
CA ASP A 46 -72.34 -1.57 -58.34
C ASP A 46 -71.93 -0.24 -59.02
N TYR A 47 -71.01 0.52 -58.41
CA TYR A 47 -70.48 1.76 -59.00
C TYR A 47 -69.53 1.54 -60.18
N LEU A 48 -69.06 0.31 -60.39
CA LEU A 48 -68.21 -0.07 -61.52
C LEU A 48 -69.04 -0.57 -62.69
N CYS A 49 -70.16 -1.23 -62.42
CA CYS A 49 -70.99 -1.86 -63.43
C CYS A 49 -71.62 -0.85 -64.40
N SER A 50 -71.80 -1.29 -65.65
CA SER A 50 -72.73 -0.61 -66.56
C SER A 50 -74.16 -0.80 -66.06
N GLY A 51 -75.02 0.21 -66.25
CA GLY A 51 -76.39 0.17 -65.73
C GLY A 51 -77.35 0.93 -66.63
N LYS A 52 -78.56 0.39 -66.79
CA LYS A 52 -79.64 1.05 -67.53
C LYS A 52 -80.76 1.43 -66.57
N PHE A 53 -80.98 2.72 -66.40
CA PHE A 53 -82.02 3.24 -65.52
C PHE A 53 -82.84 4.29 -66.27
N ALA A 54 -84.16 4.19 -66.19
CA ALA A 54 -85.10 5.11 -66.86
C ALA A 54 -84.78 5.35 -68.35
N GLY A 55 -84.36 4.31 -69.08
CA GLY A 55 -84.04 4.37 -70.50
C GLY A 55 -82.61 4.83 -70.84
N VAL A 56 -81.85 5.37 -69.88
CA VAL A 56 -80.48 5.85 -70.08
C VAL A 56 -79.47 4.76 -69.71
N SER A 57 -78.54 4.47 -70.61
CA SER A 57 -77.46 3.51 -70.37
C SER A 57 -76.20 4.25 -69.91
N THR A 58 -75.68 3.86 -68.76
CA THR A 58 -74.39 4.34 -68.24
C THR A 58 -73.33 3.29 -68.55
N PRO A 59 -72.26 3.63 -69.31
CA PRO A 59 -71.16 2.71 -69.56
C PRO A 59 -70.42 2.36 -68.26
N GLU A 60 -69.81 1.18 -68.25
CA GLU A 60 -68.95 0.70 -67.18
C GLU A 60 -67.91 1.77 -66.76
N ASN A 61 -67.59 1.86 -65.48
CA ASN A 61 -66.67 2.84 -64.87
C ASN A 61 -67.05 4.34 -64.98
N SER A 62 -68.12 4.72 -65.68
CA SER A 62 -68.48 6.14 -65.82
C SER A 62 -68.85 6.79 -64.48
N LEU A 63 -69.56 6.06 -63.62
CA LEU A 63 -69.93 6.51 -62.27
C LEU A 63 -68.70 6.67 -61.37
N ILE A 64 -67.74 5.74 -61.43
CA ILE A 64 -66.52 5.88 -60.63
C ILE A 64 -65.67 7.07 -61.07
N HIS A 65 -65.62 7.38 -62.38
CA HIS A 65 -64.94 8.58 -62.89
C HIS A 65 -65.59 9.87 -62.39
N PHE A 66 -66.92 9.92 -62.37
CA PHE A 66 -67.67 11.03 -61.78
C PHE A 66 -67.35 11.18 -60.28
N LEU A 67 -67.37 10.08 -59.52
CA LEU A 67 -67.07 10.10 -58.08
C LEU A 67 -65.61 10.48 -57.78
N LYS A 68 -64.65 10.04 -58.59
CA LYS A 68 -63.24 10.47 -58.51
C LYS A 68 -63.11 11.98 -58.71
N ARG A 69 -63.83 12.54 -59.70
CA ARG A 69 -63.73 13.96 -60.07
C ARG A 69 -64.46 14.89 -59.11
N TYR A 70 -65.67 14.57 -58.70
CA TYR A 70 -66.55 15.49 -57.98
C TYR A 70 -66.69 15.18 -56.49
N VAL A 71 -66.50 13.93 -56.08
CA VAL A 71 -66.57 13.50 -54.67
C VAL A 71 -65.18 13.29 -54.08
N GLY A 72 -64.15 13.20 -54.92
CA GLY A 72 -62.78 12.95 -54.49
C GLY A 72 -62.53 11.49 -54.10
N ALA A 73 -63.32 10.55 -54.63
CA ALA A 73 -63.08 9.13 -54.44
C ALA A 73 -61.65 8.79 -54.86
N SER A 74 -60.88 8.15 -53.99
CA SER A 74 -59.45 7.91 -54.20
C SER A 74 -59.14 6.43 -54.07
N ASP A 75 -58.24 5.96 -54.93
CA ASP A 75 -57.66 4.62 -54.87
C ASP A 75 -56.35 4.69 -54.07
N VAL A 76 -56.03 3.66 -53.29
CA VAL A 76 -54.78 3.59 -52.52
C VAL A 76 -53.68 3.04 -53.43
N PRO A 77 -52.48 3.66 -53.51
CA PRO A 77 -51.40 3.19 -54.36
C PRO A 77 -50.93 1.76 -54.04
N ASP A 78 -50.54 1.04 -55.10
CA ASP A 78 -50.04 -0.34 -55.13
C ASP A 78 -48.97 -0.59 -54.04
N THR A 79 -49.36 -1.22 -52.93
CA THR A 79 -48.48 -1.41 -51.78
C THR A 79 -48.58 -2.81 -51.20
N MET A 80 -47.61 -3.67 -51.55
CA MET A 80 -47.10 -4.83 -50.79
C MET A 80 -47.33 -6.22 -51.41
N SER A 81 -46.38 -6.61 -52.27
CA SER A 81 -45.69 -7.90 -52.03
C SER A 81 -44.26 -7.82 -52.57
N ALA A 82 -43.31 -8.10 -51.69
CA ALA A 82 -41.88 -8.28 -51.89
C ALA A 82 -40.97 -7.07 -52.16
N GLN A 83 -41.33 -6.00 -52.87
CA GLN A 83 -40.47 -4.79 -53.02
C GLN A 83 -41.25 -3.59 -53.57
N ILE A 84 -41.36 -2.47 -52.85
CA ILE A 84 -41.94 -1.23 -53.42
C ILE A 84 -41.00 -0.69 -54.49
N THR A 85 -41.49 -0.57 -55.73
CA THR A 85 -40.73 0.07 -56.82
C THR A 85 -40.64 1.58 -56.62
N LYS A 86 -39.61 2.22 -57.18
CA LYS A 86 -39.45 3.70 -57.22
C LYS A 86 -40.74 4.42 -57.61
N LYS A 87 -41.47 3.89 -58.60
CA LYS A 87 -42.74 4.45 -59.09
C LYS A 87 -43.83 4.41 -58.03
N ASN A 88 -43.98 3.28 -57.33
CA ASN A 88 -45.00 3.10 -56.31
C ASN A 88 -44.73 3.95 -55.07
N THR A 89 -43.46 4.14 -54.69
CA THR A 89 -43.08 5.10 -53.63
C THR A 89 -43.56 6.52 -53.96
N PHE A 90 -43.31 7.01 -55.17
CA PHE A 90 -43.76 8.36 -55.54
C PHE A 90 -45.29 8.47 -55.61
N LEU A 91 -46.00 7.44 -56.08
CA LEU A 91 -47.47 7.43 -56.04
C LEU A 91 -48.02 7.50 -54.60
N LEU A 92 -47.37 6.82 -53.66
CA LEU A 92 -47.70 6.90 -52.24
C LEU A 92 -47.48 8.30 -51.68
N LEU A 93 -46.32 8.91 -51.96
CA LEU A 93 -46.00 10.26 -51.52
C LEU A 93 -46.92 11.31 -52.15
N ASP A 94 -47.25 11.19 -53.44
CA ASP A 94 -48.25 12.03 -54.13
C ASP A 94 -49.63 11.93 -53.47
N TRP A 95 -50.04 10.73 -53.07
CA TRP A 95 -51.30 10.51 -52.38
C TRP A 95 -51.31 11.15 -50.99
N ILE A 96 -50.24 10.98 -50.20
CA ILE A 96 -50.07 11.64 -48.90
C ILE A 96 -50.11 13.16 -49.07
N GLN A 97 -49.40 13.69 -50.07
CA GLN A 97 -49.41 15.12 -50.41
C GLN A 97 -50.82 15.63 -50.69
N ARG A 98 -51.60 14.90 -51.49
CA ARG A 98 -53.00 15.26 -51.81
C ARG A 98 -53.90 15.24 -50.58
N LEU A 99 -53.77 14.24 -49.70
CA LEU A 99 -54.55 14.19 -48.47
C LEU A 99 -54.24 15.38 -47.57
N ARG A 100 -52.95 15.73 -47.43
CA ARG A 100 -52.51 16.88 -46.63
C ARG A 100 -53.02 18.20 -47.19
N ARG A 101 -52.94 18.42 -48.51
CA ARG A 101 -53.50 19.64 -49.16
C ARG A 101 -55.00 19.79 -48.93
N LYS A 102 -55.73 18.68 -48.79
CA LYS A 102 -57.17 18.66 -48.50
C LYS A 102 -57.50 18.76 -47.00
N GLY A 103 -56.50 18.87 -46.12
CA GLY A 103 -56.71 18.89 -44.66
C GLY A 103 -57.26 17.59 -44.08
N VAL A 104 -57.14 16.47 -44.81
CA VAL A 104 -57.64 15.17 -44.36
C VAL A 104 -56.57 14.49 -43.52
N ASN A 105 -56.87 14.23 -42.26
CA ASN A 105 -55.98 13.47 -41.38
C ASN A 105 -55.88 12.02 -41.84
N MET A 106 -54.65 11.51 -41.91
CA MET A 106 -54.42 10.12 -42.29
C MET A 106 -54.84 9.18 -41.15
N PRO A 107 -55.55 8.07 -41.43
CA PRO A 107 -55.94 7.10 -40.42
C PRO A 107 -54.75 6.60 -39.60
N VAL A 108 -54.90 6.53 -38.28
CA VAL A 108 -53.80 6.27 -37.34
C VAL A 108 -53.17 4.89 -37.60
N ARG A 109 -53.99 3.87 -37.86
CA ARG A 109 -53.50 2.51 -38.18
C ARG A 109 -52.73 2.46 -39.50
N PHE A 110 -53.21 3.16 -40.53
CA PHE A 110 -52.55 3.21 -41.82
C PHE A 110 -51.23 3.99 -41.75
N LEU A 111 -51.22 5.13 -41.05
CA LEU A 111 -50.00 5.90 -40.76
C LEU A 111 -48.98 5.05 -40.00
N LYS A 112 -49.43 4.23 -39.05
CA LYS A 112 -48.57 3.29 -38.34
C LYS A 112 -47.96 2.24 -39.28
N CYS A 113 -48.77 1.59 -40.13
CA CYS A 113 -48.28 0.61 -41.11
C CYS A 113 -47.26 1.22 -42.07
N ILE A 114 -47.48 2.44 -42.56
CA ILE A 114 -46.52 3.12 -43.44
C ILE A 114 -45.24 3.49 -42.69
N LYS A 115 -45.36 3.99 -41.45
CA LYS A 115 -44.21 4.36 -40.61
C LYS A 115 -43.30 3.19 -40.31
N GLU A 116 -43.88 2.05 -39.97
CA GLU A 116 -43.19 0.88 -39.42
C GLU A 116 -42.86 -0.18 -40.48
N GLY A 117 -43.44 -0.11 -41.68
CA GLY A 117 -43.22 -1.09 -42.74
C GLY A 117 -41.88 -0.95 -43.46
N ASN A 118 -41.20 -2.08 -43.73
CA ASN A 118 -39.90 -2.14 -44.43
C ASN A 118 -40.05 -1.94 -45.95
N TRP A 119 -40.24 -0.71 -46.39
CA TRP A 119 -40.48 -0.43 -47.82
C TRP A 119 -39.69 0.74 -48.39
N LEU A 120 -39.09 1.59 -47.56
CA LEU A 120 -38.30 2.71 -48.02
C LEU A 120 -36.89 2.22 -48.33
N LYS A 121 -36.42 2.47 -49.56
CA LYS A 121 -35.09 2.02 -49.97
C LYS A 121 -34.02 2.93 -49.39
N VAL A 122 -33.03 2.31 -48.76
CA VAL A 122 -31.96 2.98 -48.03
C VAL A 122 -30.60 2.40 -48.40
N SER A 123 -29.56 3.21 -48.21
CA SER A 123 -28.17 2.80 -48.17
C SER A 123 -27.73 2.74 -46.70
N LEU A 124 -27.13 1.62 -46.31
CA LEU A 124 -26.65 1.34 -44.97
C LEU A 124 -25.19 0.94 -45.10
N ASN A 125 -24.26 1.85 -44.77
CA ASN A 125 -22.82 1.64 -44.93
C ASN A 125 -22.42 1.11 -46.33
N GLY A 126 -23.09 1.60 -47.37
CA GLY A 126 -22.87 1.17 -48.76
C GLY A 126 -23.63 -0.09 -49.19
N ILE A 127 -24.33 -0.76 -48.27
CA ILE A 127 -25.19 -1.92 -48.55
C ILE A 127 -26.63 -1.44 -48.78
N LEU A 128 -27.23 -1.87 -49.89
CA LEU A 128 -28.59 -1.48 -50.27
C LEU A 128 -29.63 -2.36 -49.55
N GLY A 129 -30.64 -1.72 -48.97
CA GLY A 129 -31.71 -2.43 -48.24
C GLY A 129 -33.03 -1.66 -48.19
N TYR A 130 -34.03 -2.25 -47.53
CA TYR A 130 -35.33 -1.64 -47.28
C TYR A 130 -35.59 -1.53 -45.78
N ARG A 131 -36.00 -0.35 -45.32
CA ARG A 131 -36.20 -0.05 -43.90
C ARG A 131 -37.48 0.76 -43.67
N PRO A 132 -37.96 0.84 -42.42
CA PRO A 132 -39.12 1.66 -42.08
C PRO A 132 -38.81 3.15 -42.25
N PRO A 133 -39.73 3.95 -42.79
CA PRO A 133 -39.61 5.41 -42.76
C PRO A 133 -39.27 5.98 -41.39
N SER A 134 -39.85 5.43 -40.30
CA SER A 134 -39.58 5.87 -38.93
C SER A 134 -38.17 5.54 -38.41
N GLN A 135 -37.38 4.80 -39.17
CA GLN A 135 -35.99 4.45 -38.86
C GLN A 135 -35.03 4.97 -39.94
N SER A 136 -35.52 5.80 -40.86
CA SER A 136 -34.76 6.26 -42.03
C SER A 136 -34.48 7.76 -41.98
N PHE A 137 -33.39 8.17 -42.62
CA PHE A 137 -32.87 9.54 -42.61
C PHE A 137 -32.77 10.12 -44.01
N LEU A 138 -33.13 11.39 -44.16
CA LEU A 138 -32.80 12.19 -45.34
C LEU A 138 -31.86 13.34 -44.93
N PRO A 139 -30.53 13.13 -44.93
CA PRO A 139 -29.59 14.12 -44.42
C PRO A 139 -29.51 15.35 -45.33
N SER A 140 -29.27 16.53 -44.73
CA SER A 140 -28.75 17.69 -45.46
C SER A 140 -27.25 17.54 -45.71
N SER A 141 -26.73 18.22 -46.74
CA SER A 141 -25.30 18.19 -47.11
C SER A 141 -24.34 18.48 -45.95
N SER A 142 -24.77 19.28 -44.96
CA SER A 142 -23.96 19.68 -43.81
C SER A 142 -23.70 18.58 -42.75
N TRP A 143 -24.54 17.56 -42.62
CA TRP A 143 -24.37 16.50 -41.61
C TRP A 143 -24.39 15.07 -42.19
N GLY A 144 -24.77 14.91 -43.47
CA GLY A 144 -24.76 13.62 -44.14
C GLY A 144 -23.37 13.01 -44.27
N GLU A 145 -22.35 13.83 -44.53
CA GLU A 145 -20.95 13.38 -44.66
C GLU A 145 -20.35 12.91 -43.32
N LEU A 146 -20.75 13.55 -42.21
CA LEU A 146 -20.33 13.16 -40.86
C LEU A 146 -20.87 11.78 -40.46
N LEU A 147 -22.10 11.46 -40.85
CA LEU A 147 -22.69 10.15 -40.56
C LEU A 147 -22.12 9.04 -41.44
N GLN A 148 -21.73 9.34 -42.68
CA GLN A 148 -21.22 8.33 -43.62
C GLN A 148 -19.76 7.90 -43.36
N ASN A 149 -18.93 8.78 -42.79
CA ASN A 149 -17.51 8.46 -42.55
C ASN A 149 -17.22 7.85 -41.17
N GLU A 150 -18.13 7.93 -40.19
CA GLU A 150 -17.83 7.59 -38.79
C GLU A 150 -18.77 6.53 -38.15
N SER A 151 -19.75 5.96 -38.88
CA SER A 151 -20.78 5.07 -38.29
C SER A 151 -20.68 3.58 -38.69
N VAL A 152 -19.66 2.88 -38.20
CA VAL A 152 -19.57 1.40 -38.37
C VAL A 152 -20.53 0.66 -37.41
N LEU A 153 -21.02 1.30 -36.36
CA LEU A 153 -21.66 0.62 -35.21
C LEU A 153 -23.20 0.77 -35.11
N VAL A 154 -23.83 1.61 -35.94
CA VAL A 154 -25.29 1.79 -35.93
C VAL A 154 -25.77 1.71 -37.37
N ASP A 155 -26.77 0.86 -37.62
CA ASP A 155 -27.46 0.69 -38.91
C ASP A 155 -28.22 1.99 -39.30
N ILE A 156 -27.51 3.08 -39.59
CA ILE A 156 -28.11 4.34 -40.00
C ILE A 156 -28.59 4.20 -41.43
N SER A 157 -29.90 4.20 -41.57
CA SER A 157 -30.59 3.89 -42.82
C SER A 157 -30.84 5.18 -43.60
N ILE A 158 -29.90 5.57 -44.45
CA ILE A 158 -30.00 6.81 -45.24
C ILE A 158 -30.82 6.54 -46.50
N ILE A 159 -31.81 7.37 -46.82
CA ILE A 159 -32.60 7.25 -48.06
C ILE A 159 -31.67 7.22 -49.27
N ASP A 160 -31.82 6.20 -50.11
CA ASP A 160 -31.01 6.00 -51.31
C ASP A 160 -31.39 7.02 -52.39
N GLN A 161 -30.72 8.18 -52.37
CA GLN A 161 -30.91 9.23 -53.36
C GLN A 161 -30.44 8.81 -54.77
N SER A 162 -29.54 7.82 -54.90
CA SER A 162 -29.16 7.28 -56.20
C SER A 162 -30.32 6.52 -56.85
N PHE A 163 -31.11 5.81 -56.05
CA PHE A 163 -32.30 5.12 -56.52
C PHE A 163 -33.47 6.08 -56.77
N TYR A 164 -33.79 6.97 -55.84
CA TYR A 164 -34.96 7.84 -55.97
C TYR A 164 -34.72 9.10 -56.84
N GLY A 165 -33.47 9.56 -56.95
CA GLY A 165 -33.08 10.82 -57.57
C GLY A 165 -33.55 12.04 -56.78
N ASP A 166 -33.15 13.24 -57.21
CA ASP A 166 -33.44 14.51 -56.53
C ASP A 166 -34.94 14.79 -56.34
N LYS A 167 -35.80 14.12 -57.13
CA LYS A 167 -37.25 14.21 -57.01
C LYS A 167 -37.76 13.89 -55.60
N ILE A 168 -37.08 13.03 -54.84
CA ILE A 168 -37.49 12.70 -53.45
C ILE A 168 -37.39 13.89 -52.50
N ASN A 169 -36.48 14.83 -52.78
CA ASN A 169 -36.33 16.06 -52.01
C ASN A 169 -37.53 17.02 -52.15
N GLY A 170 -38.42 16.78 -53.12
CA GLY A 170 -39.68 17.51 -53.27
C GLY A 170 -40.79 17.07 -52.30
N TYR A 171 -40.59 15.97 -51.55
CA TYR A 171 -41.60 15.38 -50.66
C TYR A 171 -41.21 15.45 -49.16
N LYS A 172 -40.41 16.44 -48.76
CA LYS A 172 -39.88 16.52 -47.37
C LYS A 172 -40.98 16.50 -46.32
N ASP A 173 -42.04 17.25 -46.56
CA ASP A 173 -43.16 17.33 -45.63
C ASP A 173 -43.84 15.97 -45.51
N GLU A 174 -44.15 15.31 -46.62
CA GLU A 174 -44.79 13.99 -46.66
C GLU A 174 -43.93 12.92 -46.00
N LEU A 175 -42.63 12.92 -46.29
CA LEU A 175 -41.63 12.05 -45.66
C LEU A 175 -41.56 12.27 -44.15
N ARG A 176 -41.58 13.53 -43.69
CA ARG A 176 -41.63 13.86 -42.25
C ARG A 176 -42.92 13.38 -41.60
N ALA A 177 -44.06 13.49 -42.29
CA ALA A 177 -45.35 13.00 -41.77
C ALA A 177 -45.33 11.48 -41.55
N ILE A 178 -44.66 10.72 -42.42
CA ILE A 178 -44.48 9.28 -42.30
C ILE A 178 -43.25 8.89 -41.48
N GLY A 179 -42.61 9.82 -40.76
CA GLY A 179 -41.60 9.51 -39.74
C GLY A 179 -40.14 9.54 -40.20
N VAL A 180 -39.85 9.93 -41.45
CA VAL A 180 -38.46 10.15 -41.87
C VAL A 180 -37.88 11.34 -41.11
N MET A 181 -36.65 11.18 -40.63
CA MET A 181 -35.94 12.18 -39.83
C MET A 181 -35.07 13.09 -40.70
N PHE A 182 -35.01 14.38 -40.36
CA PHE A 182 -34.41 15.42 -41.21
C PHE A 182 -33.33 16.27 -40.54
N ASP A 183 -33.37 16.44 -39.22
CA ASP A 183 -32.37 17.21 -38.49
C ASP A 183 -31.42 16.33 -37.68
N TYR A 184 -30.24 16.90 -37.44
CA TYR A 184 -29.18 16.26 -36.67
C TYR A 184 -29.62 15.90 -35.26
N ASN A 185 -30.49 16.70 -34.62
CA ASN A 185 -30.95 16.41 -33.26
C ASN A 185 -31.93 15.23 -33.23
N GLU A 186 -32.86 15.14 -34.18
CA GLU A 186 -33.70 13.94 -34.38
C GLU A 186 -32.85 12.68 -34.57
N ALA A 187 -31.79 12.77 -35.39
CA ALA A 187 -30.85 11.66 -35.59
C ALA A 187 -30.11 11.28 -34.30
N CYS A 188 -29.52 12.23 -33.60
CA CYS A 188 -28.86 12.00 -32.32
C CYS A 188 -29.78 11.38 -31.28
N GLN A 189 -31.05 11.79 -31.22
CA GLN A 189 -32.03 11.21 -30.29
C GLN A 189 -32.42 9.77 -30.67
N PHE A 190 -32.62 9.49 -31.96
CA PHE A 190 -32.92 8.15 -32.44
C PHE A 190 -31.76 7.19 -32.18
N ILE A 191 -30.55 7.60 -32.59
CA ILE A 191 -29.30 6.89 -32.38
C ILE A 191 -29.13 6.64 -30.88
N GLY A 192 -29.22 7.68 -30.04
CA GLY A 192 -29.13 7.56 -28.59
C GLY A 192 -30.15 6.59 -27.97
N LYS A 193 -31.42 6.61 -28.39
CA LYS A 193 -32.45 5.69 -27.86
C LYS A 193 -32.22 4.24 -28.28
N HIS A 194 -31.92 4.01 -29.55
CA HIS A 194 -31.70 2.67 -30.09
C HIS A 194 -30.51 2.01 -29.41
N LEU A 195 -29.45 2.81 -29.28
CA LEU A 195 -28.28 2.45 -28.54
C LEU A 195 -28.67 2.13 -27.07
N MET A 196 -29.29 3.04 -26.32
CA MET A 196 -29.66 2.78 -24.92
C MET A 196 -30.52 1.51 -24.71
N ALA A 197 -31.33 1.11 -25.71
CA ALA A 197 -32.06 -0.15 -25.69
C ALA A 197 -31.15 -1.38 -25.84
N LEU A 198 -30.12 -1.32 -26.69
CA LEU A 198 -29.08 -2.35 -26.80
C LEU A 198 -28.28 -2.46 -25.49
N ALA A 199 -27.97 -1.33 -24.83
CA ALA A 199 -27.32 -1.28 -23.50
C ALA A 199 -28.04 -2.09 -22.43
N ALA A 200 -29.36 -2.03 -22.45
CA ALA A 200 -30.17 -2.66 -21.41
C ALA A 200 -30.08 -4.20 -21.45
N SER A 201 -29.57 -4.76 -22.55
CA SER A 201 -29.49 -6.21 -22.77
C SER A 201 -28.11 -6.83 -22.47
N THR A 202 -27.03 -6.04 -22.37
CA THR A 202 -25.67 -6.53 -22.07
C THR A 202 -24.79 -5.47 -21.39
N THR A 203 -23.88 -5.88 -20.49
CA THR A 203 -22.92 -4.99 -19.81
C THR A 203 -21.69 -4.61 -20.65
N LEU A 204 -21.53 -5.17 -21.86
CA LEU A 204 -20.35 -4.96 -22.72
C LEU A 204 -20.45 -3.68 -23.59
N TRP A 205 -21.64 -3.09 -23.69
CA TRP A 205 -22.01 -2.14 -24.76
C TRP A 205 -21.88 -0.65 -24.35
N LEU A 206 -21.61 -0.36 -23.06
CA LEU A 206 -21.28 0.99 -22.56
C LEU A 206 -20.00 1.57 -23.22
N LEU A 207 -19.18 0.67 -23.76
CA LEU A 207 -17.84 0.88 -24.31
C LEU A 207 -17.83 1.21 -25.81
N GLU A 208 -18.72 0.62 -26.59
CA GLU A 208 -18.79 0.84 -28.04
C GLU A 208 -19.55 2.15 -28.36
N MET A 209 -20.37 2.62 -27.42
CA MET A 209 -21.00 3.95 -27.41
C MET A 209 -20.05 5.14 -27.28
N LEU A 210 -18.80 4.89 -26.86
CA LEU A 210 -17.80 5.94 -26.70
C LEU A 210 -17.08 6.28 -28.01
N GLY A 211 -17.14 5.42 -29.03
CA GLY A 211 -16.67 5.76 -30.39
C GLY A 211 -17.44 6.94 -31.01
N VAL A 212 -18.61 7.24 -30.47
CA VAL A 212 -19.52 8.33 -30.84
C VAL A 212 -19.15 9.67 -30.15
N VAL A 213 -18.29 9.66 -29.12
CA VAL A 213 -17.92 10.84 -28.32
C VAL A 213 -17.01 11.83 -29.07
N ILE A 214 -16.50 11.48 -30.24
CA ILE A 214 -15.76 12.43 -31.10
C ILE A 214 -16.72 13.34 -31.90
N GLY A 215 -17.98 12.94 -32.13
CA GLY A 215 -18.94 13.71 -32.96
C GLY A 215 -20.02 14.51 -32.21
N PHE A 216 -20.29 14.23 -30.93
CA PHE A 216 -21.51 14.71 -30.23
C PHE A 216 -21.43 16.13 -29.62
N ASN A 217 -20.59 17.01 -30.18
CA ASN A 217 -20.56 18.46 -29.98
C ASN A 217 -21.00 18.94 -28.56
N GLN A 218 -20.41 18.36 -27.50
CA GLN A 218 -20.58 18.75 -26.10
C GLN A 218 -21.98 18.50 -25.45
N ASN A 219 -22.81 17.60 -25.98
CA ASN A 219 -24.19 17.40 -25.48
C ASN A 219 -24.32 16.38 -24.32
N TYR A 220 -23.60 16.61 -23.22
CA TYR A 220 -23.45 15.68 -22.07
C TYR A 220 -24.73 15.44 -21.23
N LYS A 221 -25.78 16.25 -21.42
CA LYS A 221 -27.04 16.20 -20.63
C LYS A 221 -27.82 14.90 -20.86
N LEU A 222 -27.89 14.42 -22.11
CA LEU A 222 -28.60 13.18 -22.48
C LEU A 222 -27.99 11.93 -21.83
N VAL A 223 -26.66 11.91 -21.70
CA VAL A 223 -25.90 10.81 -21.08
C VAL A 223 -26.25 10.70 -19.59
N VAL A 224 -26.30 11.84 -18.88
CA VAL A 224 -26.57 11.88 -17.44
C VAL A 224 -28.03 11.53 -17.11
N ASP A 225 -29.00 12.04 -17.88
CA ASP A 225 -30.43 11.80 -17.62
C ASP A 225 -30.84 10.32 -17.82
N ASN A 226 -30.05 9.57 -18.60
CA ASN A 226 -30.27 8.15 -18.85
C ASN A 226 -29.26 7.24 -18.16
N LEU A 227 -28.35 7.81 -17.35
CA LEU A 227 -27.29 7.08 -16.68
C LEU A 227 -27.88 6.23 -15.56
N LYS A 228 -28.10 4.94 -15.81
CA LYS A 228 -28.42 4.01 -14.73
C LYS A 228 -27.17 3.82 -13.87
N PRO A 229 -27.27 3.96 -12.53
CA PRO A 229 -26.15 3.66 -11.66
C PRO A 229 -25.76 2.20 -11.92
N PRO A 230 -24.48 1.93 -12.16
CA PRO A 230 -24.07 0.59 -12.52
C PRO A 230 -24.28 -0.41 -11.37
N ALA A 231 -24.54 -1.67 -11.73
CA ALA A 231 -24.71 -2.79 -10.81
C ALA A 231 -23.50 -2.94 -9.86
N ASP A 232 -23.67 -3.57 -8.71
CA ASP A 232 -22.69 -3.53 -7.61
C ASP A 232 -21.30 -4.13 -7.91
N ASN A 233 -21.17 -4.91 -8.99
CA ASN A 233 -19.90 -5.48 -9.44
C ASN A 233 -19.48 -4.92 -10.82
N ILE A 234 -18.65 -3.87 -10.83
CA ILE A 234 -17.99 -3.37 -12.04
C ILE A 234 -16.48 -3.53 -11.91
N SER A 235 -15.98 -4.74 -12.03
CA SER A 235 -14.52 -4.94 -12.17
C SER A 235 -14.03 -4.66 -13.61
N ALA A 236 -14.74 -3.86 -14.42
CA ALA A 236 -14.53 -3.81 -15.87
C ALA A 236 -14.89 -2.48 -16.58
N LEU A 237 -14.81 -1.32 -15.92
CA LEU A 237 -14.93 -0.02 -16.62
C LEU A 237 -13.59 0.31 -17.30
N THR A 238 -13.60 0.56 -18.61
CA THR A 238 -12.36 0.96 -19.30
C THR A 238 -11.91 2.36 -18.96
N ALA A 239 -10.67 2.66 -19.35
CA ALA A 239 -10.04 3.95 -19.20
C ALA A 239 -10.89 5.09 -19.77
N GLU A 240 -11.37 4.94 -21.00
CA GLU A 240 -12.17 5.93 -21.72
C GLU A 240 -13.49 6.21 -20.99
N SER A 241 -14.10 5.15 -20.46
CA SER A 241 -15.36 5.23 -19.73
C SER A 241 -15.18 5.94 -18.39
N GLY A 242 -14.10 5.66 -17.67
CA GLY A 242 -13.77 6.37 -16.43
C GLY A 242 -13.45 7.85 -16.67
N LEU A 243 -12.67 8.17 -17.71
CA LEU A 243 -12.38 9.56 -18.10
C LEU A 243 -13.63 10.32 -18.54
N LEU A 244 -14.60 9.65 -19.18
CA LEU A 244 -15.86 10.26 -19.55
C LEU A 244 -16.65 10.71 -18.32
N VAL A 245 -16.72 9.89 -17.27
CA VAL A 245 -17.38 10.27 -16.00
C VAL A 245 -16.77 11.56 -15.45
N LEU A 246 -15.44 11.69 -15.51
CA LEU A 246 -14.73 12.91 -15.09
C LEU A 246 -15.01 14.10 -16.01
N LYS A 247 -15.06 13.90 -17.34
CA LYS A 247 -15.49 14.93 -18.31
C LYS A 247 -16.89 15.43 -18.02
N CYS A 248 -17.84 14.53 -17.74
CA CYS A 248 -19.21 14.90 -17.37
C CYS A 248 -19.26 15.69 -16.07
N LEU A 249 -18.46 15.35 -15.06
CA LEU A 249 -18.36 16.11 -13.82
C LEU A 249 -17.80 17.52 -14.03
N LYS A 250 -16.81 17.67 -14.91
CA LYS A 250 -16.15 18.95 -15.21
C LYS A 250 -17.08 19.95 -15.89
N HIS A 251 -17.93 19.49 -16.80
CA HIS A 251 -18.75 20.35 -17.65
C HIS A 251 -20.18 20.58 -17.15
N PHE A 252 -20.60 19.96 -16.04
CA PHE A 252 -22.00 19.98 -15.62
C PHE A 252 -22.22 20.68 -14.26
N SER A 253 -23.19 21.60 -14.21
CA SER A 253 -23.52 22.39 -13.01
C SER A 253 -24.21 21.59 -11.89
N SER A 254 -24.79 20.41 -12.20
CA SER A 254 -25.48 19.54 -11.24
C SER A 254 -24.76 18.19 -11.09
N SER A 255 -23.51 18.24 -10.62
CA SER A 255 -22.64 17.07 -10.40
C SER A 255 -23.16 16.08 -9.33
N GLY A 256 -24.12 16.49 -8.49
CA GLY A 256 -24.62 15.69 -7.37
C GLY A 256 -25.17 14.31 -7.74
N LYS A 257 -25.90 14.18 -8.86
CA LYS A 257 -26.40 12.87 -9.32
C LYS A 257 -25.25 11.92 -9.66
N ILE A 258 -24.25 12.39 -10.42
CA ILE A 258 -23.08 11.61 -10.83
C ILE A 258 -22.25 11.22 -9.60
N VAL A 259 -21.98 12.18 -8.71
CA VAL A 259 -21.25 11.90 -7.47
C VAL A 259 -21.97 10.85 -6.64
N SER A 260 -23.29 10.96 -6.44
CA SER A 260 -24.05 9.97 -5.66
C SER A 260 -24.04 8.57 -6.29
N ALA A 261 -24.07 8.47 -7.62
CA ALA A 261 -24.07 7.21 -8.35
C ALA A 261 -22.72 6.48 -8.28
N PHE A 262 -21.61 7.22 -8.31
CA PHE A 262 -20.26 6.63 -8.44
C PHE A 262 -19.43 6.64 -7.16
N LYS A 263 -19.73 7.50 -6.18
CA LYS A 263 -18.90 7.69 -4.97
C LYS A 263 -18.62 6.41 -4.17
N ARG A 264 -19.55 5.45 -4.18
CA ARG A 264 -19.42 4.17 -3.44
C ARG A 264 -19.14 2.96 -4.33
N LYS A 265 -19.06 3.15 -5.65
CA LYS A 265 -18.90 2.05 -6.60
C LYS A 265 -17.43 1.78 -6.85
N LYS A 266 -17.03 0.51 -6.89
CA LYS A 266 -15.65 0.10 -7.18
C LYS A 266 -15.36 0.15 -8.67
N PHE A 267 -15.24 1.35 -9.22
CA PHE A 267 -15.07 1.55 -10.67
C PHE A 267 -13.72 2.12 -11.07
N LEU A 268 -12.93 2.63 -10.12
CA LEU A 268 -11.63 3.21 -10.41
C LEU A 268 -10.57 2.12 -10.42
N LYS A 269 -9.90 1.97 -11.56
CA LYS A 269 -8.72 1.11 -11.69
C LYS A 269 -7.56 1.72 -10.91
N THR A 270 -7.03 0.93 -9.99
CA THR A 270 -5.85 1.28 -9.18
C THR A 270 -4.80 0.17 -9.30
N ASN A 271 -3.61 0.42 -8.77
CA ASN A 271 -2.57 -0.59 -8.56
C ASN A 271 -3.04 -1.77 -7.69
N MET A 272 -4.17 -1.65 -6.96
CA MET A 272 -4.76 -2.69 -6.12
C MET A 272 -6.12 -3.18 -6.65
N GLY A 273 -6.29 -3.15 -7.97
CA GLY A 273 -7.54 -3.54 -8.62
C GLY A 273 -8.57 -2.41 -8.63
N TYR A 274 -9.85 -2.77 -8.78
CA TYR A 274 -10.93 -1.77 -8.84
C TYR A 274 -11.36 -1.37 -7.43
N LYS A 275 -11.32 -0.07 -7.14
CA LYS A 275 -11.61 0.51 -5.82
C LYS A 275 -12.63 1.64 -5.89
N ALA A 276 -13.29 1.90 -4.76
CA ALA A 276 -14.22 3.01 -4.65
C ALA A 276 -13.45 4.34 -4.54
N PRO A 277 -14.01 5.46 -5.05
CA PRO A 277 -13.39 6.78 -4.93
C PRO A 277 -12.81 7.12 -3.55
N SER A 278 -13.55 6.87 -2.48
CA SER A 278 -13.12 7.15 -1.09
C SER A 278 -11.93 6.31 -0.59
N GLU A 279 -11.61 5.22 -1.28
CA GLU A 279 -10.48 4.35 -0.96
C GLU A 279 -9.26 4.63 -1.84
N SER A 280 -9.41 5.50 -2.85
CA SER A 280 -8.43 5.72 -3.90
C SER A 280 -7.67 7.03 -3.70
N TYR A 281 -6.43 7.05 -4.20
CA TYR A 281 -5.51 8.16 -4.08
C TYR A 281 -4.99 8.57 -5.48
N LEU A 282 -4.94 9.87 -5.74
CA LEU A 282 -4.28 10.39 -6.93
C LEU A 282 -2.80 10.60 -6.62
N PHE A 283 -1.92 9.96 -7.40
CA PHE A 283 -0.48 10.16 -7.24
C PHE A 283 -0.10 11.61 -7.59
N ASN A 284 0.59 12.27 -6.67
CA ASN A 284 1.13 13.62 -6.86
C ASN A 284 2.67 13.56 -6.87
N PRO A 285 3.36 14.08 -7.90
CA PRO A 285 4.82 14.01 -7.96
C PRO A 285 5.55 14.69 -6.79
N GLN A 286 4.95 15.67 -6.10
CA GLN A 286 5.59 16.39 -5.00
C GLN A 286 5.62 15.59 -3.69
N TRP A 287 4.51 14.92 -3.36
CA TRP A 287 4.33 14.25 -2.06
C TRP A 287 3.83 12.81 -2.13
N GLY A 288 3.53 12.31 -3.34
CA GLY A 288 3.03 10.95 -3.60
C GLY A 288 3.99 9.84 -3.18
N CYS A 289 5.28 10.16 -3.01
CA CYS A 289 6.26 9.26 -2.39
C CYS A 289 5.79 8.70 -1.04
N LEU A 290 4.93 9.43 -0.32
CA LEU A 290 4.43 9.02 0.99
C LEU A 290 3.51 7.81 0.88
N LEU A 291 2.75 7.72 -0.23
CA LEU A 291 1.82 6.64 -0.49
C LEU A 291 2.52 5.39 -1.04
N GLU A 292 3.76 5.51 -1.49
CA GLU A 292 4.57 4.40 -2.01
C GLU A 292 5.33 3.67 -0.89
N VAL A 293 5.44 4.28 0.29
CA VAL A 293 6.11 3.71 1.46
C VAL A 293 5.52 2.36 1.86
N PHE A 294 4.20 2.20 1.76
CA PHE A 294 3.51 0.96 2.06
C PHE A 294 2.67 0.54 0.86
N ASN A 295 2.63 -0.77 0.58
CA ASN A 295 1.72 -1.37 -0.39
C ASN A 295 0.26 -1.42 0.12
N GLY A 296 -0.20 -0.36 0.81
CA GLY A 296 -1.54 -0.23 1.38
C GLY A 296 -2.41 0.87 0.77
N PHE A 297 -1.89 1.68 -0.15
CA PHE A 297 -2.61 2.80 -0.77
C PHE A 297 -3.01 2.48 -2.21
N PRO A 298 -4.32 2.42 -2.52
CA PRO A 298 -4.79 2.25 -3.89
C PRO A 298 -4.57 3.51 -4.74
N LEU A 299 -3.48 3.53 -5.48
CA LEU A 299 -3.11 4.62 -6.39
C LEU A 299 -3.82 4.44 -7.73
N ILE A 300 -4.44 5.51 -8.23
CA ILE A 300 -5.05 5.53 -9.58
C ILE A 300 -4.01 5.11 -10.61
N ASP A 301 -4.37 4.15 -11.45
CA ASP A 301 -3.50 3.59 -12.48
C ASP A 301 -3.42 4.55 -13.68
N GLN A 302 -2.36 5.36 -13.74
CA GLN A 302 -2.13 6.30 -14.84
C GLN A 302 -1.74 5.61 -16.15
N ASN A 303 -1.23 4.37 -16.11
CA ASN A 303 -0.96 3.61 -17.32
C ASN A 303 -2.26 3.13 -17.97
N PHE A 304 -3.28 2.88 -17.15
CA PHE A 304 -4.62 2.58 -17.61
C PHE A 304 -5.34 3.84 -18.12
N TYR A 305 -5.43 4.91 -17.33
CA TYR A 305 -6.22 6.10 -17.68
C TYR A 305 -5.49 7.14 -18.54
N GLY A 306 -4.18 7.02 -18.74
CA GLY A 306 -3.36 8.07 -19.35
C GLY A 306 -3.12 9.27 -18.42
N THR A 307 -2.23 10.17 -18.82
CA THR A 307 -1.84 11.37 -18.04
C THR A 307 -2.97 12.39 -17.91
N ASP A 308 -3.95 12.35 -18.81
CA ASP A 308 -5.11 13.25 -18.83
C ASP A 308 -5.95 13.18 -17.55
N ILE A 309 -5.93 12.06 -16.82
CA ILE A 309 -6.69 11.91 -15.57
C ILE A 309 -6.30 12.96 -14.52
N VAL A 310 -5.04 13.43 -14.55
CA VAL A 310 -4.53 14.46 -13.64
C VAL A 310 -5.20 15.82 -13.88
N LEU A 311 -5.69 16.08 -15.10
CA LEU A 311 -6.42 17.31 -15.47
C LEU A 311 -7.81 17.40 -14.83
N TYR A 312 -8.28 16.31 -14.20
CA TYR A 312 -9.58 16.22 -13.51
C TYR A 312 -9.43 16.21 -11.99
N LYS A 313 -8.36 16.83 -11.44
CA LYS A 313 -8.09 16.84 -9.99
C LYS A 313 -9.31 17.29 -9.16
N ASN A 314 -10.04 18.31 -9.61
CA ASN A 314 -11.19 18.85 -8.88
C ASN A 314 -12.38 17.88 -8.89
N GLU A 315 -12.64 17.25 -10.03
CA GLU A 315 -13.72 16.28 -10.22
C GLU A 315 -13.42 14.99 -9.44
N LEU A 316 -12.17 14.56 -9.43
CA LEU A 316 -11.70 13.46 -8.59
C LEU A 316 -11.92 13.77 -7.10
N LYS A 317 -11.57 14.98 -6.66
CA LYS A 317 -11.84 15.42 -5.29
C LYS A 317 -13.34 15.40 -4.95
N GLN A 318 -14.20 15.86 -5.87
CA GLN A 318 -15.66 15.83 -5.69
C GLN A 318 -16.21 14.40 -5.54
N LEU A 319 -15.63 13.43 -6.25
CA LEU A 319 -15.98 12.02 -6.13
C LEU A 319 -15.52 11.40 -4.80
N GLY A 320 -14.57 12.02 -4.11
CA GLY A 320 -14.04 11.56 -2.82
C GLY A 320 -12.65 10.92 -2.89
N ILE A 321 -11.95 11.02 -4.02
CA ILE A 321 -10.55 10.60 -4.14
C ILE A 321 -9.67 11.53 -3.31
N VAL A 322 -8.69 10.96 -2.62
CA VAL A 322 -7.68 11.72 -1.88
C VAL A 322 -6.68 12.32 -2.88
N VAL A 323 -6.73 13.65 -3.05
CA VAL A 323 -5.90 14.40 -4.00
C VAL A 323 -4.99 15.45 -3.36
N ASP A 324 -5.08 15.62 -2.03
CA ASP A 324 -4.35 16.64 -1.27
C ASP A 324 -3.52 15.99 -0.16
N PHE A 325 -2.38 16.62 0.15
CA PHE A 325 -1.37 16.08 1.06
C PHE A 325 -1.90 15.86 2.48
N GLU A 326 -2.70 16.77 3.03
CA GLU A 326 -3.14 16.70 4.42
C GLU A 326 -3.94 15.42 4.70
N GLU A 327 -4.89 15.09 3.82
CA GLU A 327 -5.72 13.89 3.94
C GLU A 327 -4.90 12.62 3.66
N ALA A 328 -3.97 12.68 2.69
CA ALA A 328 -3.03 11.59 2.43
C ALA A 328 -2.12 11.31 3.64
N ALA A 329 -1.61 12.35 4.30
CA ALA A 329 -0.74 12.22 5.46
C ALA A 329 -1.49 11.70 6.70
N LYS A 330 -2.75 12.10 6.90
CA LYS A 330 -3.62 11.52 7.94
C LYS A 330 -3.86 10.02 7.69
N ALA A 331 -4.17 9.63 6.46
CA ALA A 331 -4.33 8.23 6.09
C ALA A 331 -3.02 7.44 6.30
N PHE A 332 -1.89 8.01 5.87
CA PHE A 332 -0.56 7.46 6.12
C PHE A 332 -0.29 7.22 7.60
N SER A 333 -0.60 8.19 8.45
CA SER A 333 -0.37 8.10 9.90
C SER A 333 -1.10 6.90 10.51
N ARG A 334 -2.34 6.64 10.06
CA ARG A 334 -3.12 5.49 10.52
C ARG A 334 -2.50 4.16 10.08
N VAL A 335 -2.09 4.06 8.81
CA VAL A 335 -1.43 2.86 8.28
C VAL A 335 -0.10 2.64 8.98
N PHE A 336 0.73 3.67 9.12
CA PHE A 336 2.01 3.60 9.82
C PHE A 336 1.85 3.07 11.25
N LYS A 337 0.87 3.59 12.01
CA LYS A 337 0.56 3.13 13.37
C LYS A 337 0.17 1.65 13.38
N GLN A 338 -0.72 1.23 12.49
CA GLN A 338 -1.13 -0.18 12.38
C GLN A 338 0.04 -1.10 12.00
N GLN A 339 0.93 -0.67 11.10
CA GLN A 339 2.11 -1.46 10.72
C GLN A 339 3.12 -1.54 11.86
N ALA A 340 3.27 -0.47 12.65
CA ALA A 340 4.12 -0.45 13.83
C ALA A 340 3.59 -1.38 14.93
N GLU A 341 2.28 -1.35 15.22
CA GLU A 341 1.63 -2.24 16.19
C GLU A 341 1.74 -3.72 15.81
N LYS A 342 1.85 -4.03 14.51
CA LYS A 342 2.02 -5.40 13.97
C LYS A 342 3.48 -5.79 13.72
N SER A 343 4.45 -4.96 14.12
CA SER A 343 5.88 -5.18 13.83
C SER A 343 6.18 -5.48 12.35
N SER A 344 5.42 -4.88 11.43
CA SER A 344 5.45 -5.18 9.98
C SER A 344 6.19 -4.13 9.15
N ILE A 345 6.77 -3.11 9.79
CA ILE A 345 7.59 -2.11 9.14
C ILE A 345 8.97 -2.73 8.87
N ASN A 346 9.30 -2.94 7.59
CA ASN A 346 10.59 -3.49 7.19
C ASN A 346 11.56 -2.40 6.74
N LYS A 347 12.78 -2.82 6.38
CA LYS A 347 13.84 -1.92 5.87
C LYS A 347 13.35 -1.07 4.71
N ASP A 348 12.76 -1.66 3.67
CA ASP A 348 12.38 -0.96 2.44
C ASP A 348 11.29 0.09 2.68
N ASN A 349 10.34 -0.19 3.58
CA ASN A 349 9.36 0.81 4.01
C ASN A 349 10.06 2.03 4.62
N VAL A 350 11.03 1.82 5.51
CA VAL A 350 11.72 2.94 6.14
C VAL A 350 12.63 3.68 5.16
N LEU A 351 13.31 2.98 4.23
CA LEU A 351 14.08 3.64 3.18
C LEU A 351 13.19 4.52 2.29
N SER A 352 12.05 3.98 1.88
CA SER A 352 11.06 4.70 1.06
C SER A 352 10.49 5.90 1.82
N PHE A 353 10.26 5.76 3.14
CA PHE A 353 9.79 6.84 3.99
C PHE A 353 10.85 7.93 4.18
N LEU A 354 12.12 7.56 4.38
CA LEU A 354 13.24 8.50 4.48
C LEU A 354 13.48 9.24 3.16
N ALA A 355 13.43 8.54 2.03
CA ALA A 355 13.49 9.13 0.70
C ALA A 355 12.36 10.14 0.48
N CYS A 356 11.15 9.80 0.94
CA CYS A 356 10.03 10.72 0.88
C CYS A 356 10.21 11.95 1.80
N CYS A 357 10.66 11.74 3.04
CA CYS A 357 11.00 12.85 3.95
C CYS A 357 12.03 13.80 3.33
N ARG A 358 13.06 13.27 2.66
CA ARG A 358 14.07 14.07 1.94
C ARG A 358 13.44 14.93 0.85
N LYS A 359 12.49 14.37 0.12
CA LYS A 359 11.79 15.06 -0.98
C LYS A 359 10.85 16.15 -0.47
N LEU A 360 10.27 15.95 0.71
CA LEU A 360 9.39 16.92 1.37
C LEU A 360 10.16 17.99 2.16
N ASN A 361 11.46 17.79 2.40
CA ASN A 361 12.31 18.77 3.07
C ASN A 361 12.34 20.11 2.33
N GLY A 362 12.16 21.21 3.06
CA GLY A 362 12.16 22.56 2.51
C GLY A 362 10.86 22.94 1.78
N THR A 363 9.88 22.05 1.72
CA THR A 363 8.55 22.33 1.16
C THR A 363 7.58 22.82 2.25
N ALA A 364 6.40 23.31 1.83
CA ALA A 364 5.33 23.70 2.76
C ALA A 364 4.58 22.50 3.38
N PHE A 365 4.86 21.26 2.96
CA PHE A 365 4.14 20.07 3.40
C PHE A 365 4.61 19.64 4.80
N LYS A 366 3.71 19.71 5.79
CA LYS A 366 4.01 19.37 7.18
C LYS A 366 3.26 18.12 7.62
N PHE A 367 3.97 17.16 8.22
CA PHE A 367 3.36 15.96 8.77
C PHE A 367 2.42 16.27 9.96
N PRO A 368 1.31 15.52 10.11
CA PRO A 368 0.41 15.64 11.26
C PRO A 368 1.12 15.36 12.59
N ASP A 369 0.70 16.03 13.66
CA ASP A 369 1.32 15.87 14.98
C ASP A 369 1.13 14.47 15.57
N ASP A 370 0.05 13.79 15.22
CA ASP A 370 -0.20 12.38 15.59
C ASP A 370 0.89 11.45 15.06
N LEU A 371 1.36 11.66 13.82
CA LEU A 371 2.47 10.89 13.27
C LEU A 371 3.77 11.17 14.02
N LYS A 372 4.05 12.45 14.31
CA LYS A 372 5.23 12.86 15.08
C LYS A 372 5.19 12.29 16.50
N LYS A 373 4.00 12.18 17.10
CA LYS A 373 3.81 11.56 18.42
C LYS A 373 4.05 10.05 18.34
N CYS A 374 3.46 9.34 17.38
CA CYS A 374 3.72 7.91 17.18
C CYS A 374 5.21 7.63 16.94
N ILE A 375 5.91 8.44 16.15
CA ILE A 375 7.35 8.29 15.93
C ILE A 375 8.16 8.51 17.22
N ARG A 376 7.78 9.50 18.05
CA ARG A 376 8.41 9.78 19.35
C ARG A 376 8.15 8.69 20.39
N GLU A 377 6.95 8.12 20.40
CA GLU A 377 6.57 7.02 21.31
C GLU A 377 7.25 5.70 20.92
N LEU A 378 7.58 5.51 19.65
CA LEU A 378 8.35 4.37 19.12
C LEU A 378 9.86 4.46 19.41
N ASN A 379 10.28 5.22 20.42
CA ASN A 379 11.62 5.70 20.79
C ASN A 379 12.75 4.63 20.91
N GLY A 380 12.99 3.81 19.88
CA GLY A 380 14.12 2.86 19.84
C GLY A 380 14.01 1.71 18.85
N CYS A 381 12.82 1.29 18.40
CA CYS A 381 12.71 0.00 17.72
C CYS A 381 12.71 0.01 16.19
N VAL A 382 12.44 1.13 15.50
CA VAL A 382 12.27 1.09 14.03
C VAL A 382 13.12 2.13 13.29
N LEU A 383 13.33 3.32 13.84
CA LEU A 383 14.23 4.31 13.23
C LEU A 383 15.71 3.97 13.43
N VAL A 384 16.09 3.46 14.61
CA VAL A 384 17.48 3.07 14.91
C VAL A 384 17.90 1.85 14.08
N LEU A 385 17.02 0.84 13.95
CA LEU A 385 17.28 -0.38 13.16
C LEU A 385 17.39 -0.16 11.63
N VAL A 386 16.92 0.98 11.10
CA VAL A 386 17.04 1.27 9.65
C VAL A 386 18.05 2.37 9.32
N LEU A 387 18.28 3.32 10.24
CA LEU A 387 19.42 4.23 10.13
C LEU A 387 20.75 3.46 10.20
N GLU A 388 20.78 2.29 10.85
CA GLU A 388 21.92 1.36 10.88
C GLU A 388 22.33 0.80 9.51
N LYS A 389 21.47 0.88 8.49
CA LYS A 389 21.64 0.01 7.32
C LYS A 389 21.82 0.73 5.98
N HIS A 390 21.39 1.98 5.76
CA HIS A 390 21.24 2.49 4.38
C HIS A 390 21.34 3.99 4.04
N TYR A 391 21.66 4.96 4.91
CA TYR A 391 21.69 6.37 4.43
C TYR A 391 22.81 7.35 4.86
N ASP A 392 23.18 8.13 3.83
CA ASP A 392 24.11 9.25 3.63
C ASP A 392 23.71 10.58 4.34
N TRP A 393 24.72 11.33 4.78
CA TRP A 393 24.74 12.39 5.82
C TRP A 393 23.97 13.69 5.52
N LYS A 394 23.62 13.95 4.26
CA LYS A 394 22.99 15.22 3.83
C LYS A 394 21.55 15.44 4.35
N LEU A 395 20.95 14.44 4.99
CA LEU A 395 19.59 14.48 5.53
C LEU A 395 19.51 15.02 6.97
N LEU A 396 20.62 15.07 7.71
CA LEU A 396 20.64 15.49 9.13
C LEU A 396 20.35 17.00 9.32
N GLY A 397 20.64 17.84 8.32
CA GLY A 397 20.26 19.27 8.35
C GLY A 397 18.74 19.49 8.31
N PHE A 398 17.97 18.54 7.77
CA PHE A 398 16.51 18.57 7.78
C PHE A 398 15.95 18.28 9.17
N PHE A 399 16.46 17.24 9.84
CA PHE A 399 15.95 16.79 11.13
C PHE A 399 16.22 17.82 12.24
N SER A 400 17.31 18.58 12.16
CA SER A 400 17.61 19.69 13.07
C SER A 400 16.61 20.85 12.92
N ASN A 401 16.32 21.29 11.68
CA ASN A 401 15.44 22.44 11.42
C ASN A 401 13.94 22.12 11.44
N ALA A 402 13.53 20.89 11.10
CA ALA A 402 12.11 20.54 10.97
C ALA A 402 11.49 19.93 12.24
N LEU A 403 12.31 19.47 13.19
CA LEU A 403 11.84 18.72 14.37
C LEU A 403 12.38 19.25 15.72
N GLU A 404 13.22 20.29 15.73
CA GLU A 404 13.81 20.88 16.95
C GLU A 404 14.36 19.84 17.94
N VAL A 405 15.01 18.79 17.42
CA VAL A 405 15.70 17.80 18.25
C VAL A 405 16.93 18.47 18.83
N LYS A 406 17.03 18.54 20.16
CA LYS A 406 18.15 19.20 20.86
C LYS A 406 19.50 18.63 20.44
N SER A 407 20.41 19.57 20.20
CA SER A 407 21.75 19.46 19.61
C SER A 407 22.80 18.93 20.57
N HIS A 408 22.82 17.62 20.85
CA HIS A 408 24.05 16.96 21.30
C HIS A 408 24.24 15.69 20.48
N HIS A 409 25.48 15.48 20.02
CA HIS A 409 25.96 14.67 18.89
C HIS A 409 25.97 15.45 17.56
N SER A 410 27.16 15.87 17.15
CA SER A 410 27.39 16.70 15.98
C SER A 410 27.23 15.88 14.71
N LEU A 411 26.66 16.49 13.68
CA LEU A 411 26.41 15.94 12.35
C LEU A 411 27.69 15.36 11.68
N ASP A 412 28.85 15.83 12.11
CA ASP A 412 30.19 15.41 11.67
C ASP A 412 30.54 13.98 12.15
N ASP A 413 29.99 13.55 13.29
CA ASP A 413 30.28 12.24 13.88
C ASP A 413 29.54 11.11 13.13
N PHE A 414 28.34 11.40 12.60
CA PHE A 414 27.59 10.47 11.75
C PHE A 414 28.19 10.33 10.34
N CYS A 415 28.82 11.38 9.80
CA CYS A 415 29.54 11.33 8.52
C CYS A 415 30.77 10.41 8.59
N LYS A 416 31.44 10.41 9.74
CA LYS A 416 32.62 9.55 10.02
C LYS A 416 32.24 8.07 10.15
N LEU A 417 31.02 7.78 10.62
CA LEU A 417 30.41 6.45 10.71
C LEU A 417 30.04 5.83 9.34
N TRP A 418 29.60 6.64 8.38
CA TRP A 418 29.22 6.16 7.04
C TRP A 418 30.42 5.78 6.17
N LYS A 419 31.51 6.56 6.21
CA LYS A 419 32.78 6.25 5.49
C LYS A 419 33.45 4.95 5.94
N VAL A 420 33.17 4.55 7.18
CA VAL A 420 33.60 3.29 7.80
C VAL A 420 32.87 2.09 7.21
N TRP A 421 31.60 2.26 6.89
CA TRP A 421 30.70 1.19 6.43
C TRP A 421 30.97 0.80 4.97
N GLU A 422 31.33 1.78 4.13
CA GLU A 422 31.70 1.58 2.73
C GLU A 422 32.97 0.73 2.54
N VAL A 423 33.84 0.67 3.56
CA VAL A 423 35.06 -0.19 3.57
C VAL A 423 34.74 -1.66 3.93
N LEU A 424 33.62 -1.92 4.62
CA LEU A 424 33.27 -3.25 5.16
C LEU A 424 32.62 -4.20 4.14
N GLU A 425 31.97 -3.72 3.07
CA GLU A 425 31.47 -4.60 1.98
C GLU A 425 32.61 -5.29 1.18
N SER A 426 33.86 -4.88 1.42
CA SER A 426 35.05 -5.51 0.84
C SER A 426 35.59 -6.69 1.67
N GLY A 427 35.06 -6.93 2.89
CA GLY A 427 35.52 -7.95 3.83
C GLY A 427 34.42 -8.96 4.16
N SER A 428 34.74 -10.24 4.04
CA SER A 428 33.85 -11.43 4.01
C SER A 428 33.07 -11.78 5.31
N GLY A 429 32.50 -10.83 6.02
CA GLY A 429 31.68 -11.12 7.22
C GLY A 429 30.18 -11.14 6.91
N GLU A 430 29.51 -12.29 7.08
CA GLU A 430 28.04 -12.34 7.06
C GLU A 430 27.46 -11.53 8.25
N ILE A 431 26.53 -10.62 7.96
CA ILE A 431 25.83 -9.85 8.99
C ILE A 431 24.72 -10.74 9.59
N LEU A 432 24.90 -11.15 10.85
CA LEU A 432 23.94 -11.99 11.58
C LEU A 432 22.97 -11.13 12.40
N LEU A 433 21.67 -11.43 12.31
CA LEU A 433 20.64 -10.83 13.14
C LEU A 433 20.40 -11.72 14.36
N VAL A 434 20.61 -11.18 15.56
CA VAL A 434 20.47 -11.92 16.83
C VAL A 434 19.56 -11.14 17.78
N ASP A 435 18.78 -11.83 18.62
CA ASP A 435 17.99 -11.20 19.67
C ASP A 435 18.93 -10.48 20.65
N LYS A 436 18.63 -9.21 20.96
CA LYS A 436 19.44 -8.41 21.89
C LYS A 436 19.56 -9.00 23.29
N ARG A 437 18.66 -9.92 23.67
CA ARG A 437 18.69 -10.63 24.97
C ARG A 437 19.71 -11.76 24.99
N ASP A 438 20.15 -12.22 23.81
CA ASP A 438 21.05 -13.37 23.61
C ASP A 438 22.43 -12.95 23.12
N VAL A 439 22.67 -11.64 23.05
CA VAL A 439 23.98 -11.04 22.77
C VAL A 439 24.42 -10.27 24.01
N PHE A 440 25.72 -10.30 24.31
CA PHE A 440 26.29 -9.70 25.52
C PHE A 440 27.45 -8.76 25.17
N ILE A 441 27.59 -7.71 25.98
CA ILE A 441 28.81 -6.90 26.03
C ILE A 441 29.85 -7.71 26.80
N ALA A 442 31.00 -7.94 26.19
CA ALA A 442 32.13 -8.60 26.82
C ALA A 442 32.92 -7.62 27.69
N ASP A 443 32.35 -7.24 28.83
CA ASP A 443 32.98 -6.42 29.87
C ASP A 443 33.95 -7.23 30.75
N ASP A 444 33.75 -8.55 30.83
CA ASP A 444 34.63 -9.51 31.47
C ASP A 444 35.27 -10.43 30.40
N LEU A 445 36.59 -10.31 30.20
CA LEU A 445 37.33 -11.08 29.20
C LEU A 445 37.47 -12.58 29.56
N PRO A 446 37.80 -12.96 30.81
CA PRO A 446 37.73 -14.36 31.23
C PRO A 446 36.38 -15.04 30.95
N LEU A 447 35.26 -14.37 31.29
CA LEU A 447 33.92 -14.90 30.97
C LEU A 447 33.67 -14.91 29.47
N LYS A 448 34.15 -13.92 28.73
CA LYS A 448 34.08 -13.90 27.27
C LYS A 448 34.72 -15.15 26.70
N ASP A 449 35.98 -15.41 27.03
CA ASP A 449 36.75 -16.54 26.50
C ASP A 449 36.12 -17.88 26.92
N LEU A 450 35.56 -17.97 28.14
CA LEU A 450 34.86 -19.15 28.62
C LEU A 450 33.62 -19.49 27.79
N PHE A 451 32.85 -18.48 27.39
CA PHE A 451 31.58 -18.66 26.69
C PHE A 451 31.68 -18.56 25.17
N GLU A 452 32.75 -18.00 24.59
CA GLU A 452 32.87 -17.66 23.16
C GLU A 452 32.59 -18.84 22.20
N GLN A 453 32.93 -20.07 22.61
CA GLN A 453 32.72 -21.28 21.81
C GLN A 453 31.51 -22.13 22.28
N SER A 454 30.65 -21.58 23.13
CA SER A 454 29.55 -22.34 23.74
C SER A 454 28.31 -22.44 22.86
N SER A 455 28.23 -21.65 21.80
CA SER A 455 27.06 -21.52 20.94
C SER A 455 27.48 -21.43 19.47
N CYS A 456 26.65 -21.95 18.58
CA CYS A 456 26.82 -21.78 17.14
C CYS A 456 26.54 -20.34 16.67
N ASN A 457 25.76 -19.58 17.45
CA ASN A 457 25.51 -18.16 17.22
C ASN A 457 26.49 -17.30 18.04
N PRO A 458 26.93 -16.14 17.53
CA PRO A 458 27.81 -15.24 18.26
C PRO A 458 27.10 -14.71 19.50
N LEU A 459 27.67 -15.00 20.68
CA LEU A 459 27.16 -14.56 21.98
C LEU A 459 27.58 -13.13 22.33
N PHE A 460 28.57 -12.57 21.64
CA PHE A 460 29.12 -11.26 21.95
C PHE A 460 28.87 -10.25 20.84
N VAL A 461 28.68 -8.99 21.25
CA VAL A 461 28.51 -7.89 20.30
C VAL A 461 29.72 -7.80 19.35
N TRP A 462 29.43 -7.47 18.10
CA TRP A 462 30.43 -7.37 17.07
C TRP A 462 31.20 -6.03 17.14
N TYR A 463 32.48 -6.07 16.77
CA TYR A 463 33.32 -4.89 16.61
C TYR A 463 34.08 -4.95 15.27
N PRO A 464 34.30 -3.80 14.61
CA PRO A 464 35.15 -3.74 13.42
C PRO A 464 36.59 -4.11 13.78
N GLN A 465 37.19 -4.95 12.93
CA GLN A 465 38.59 -5.33 13.02
C GLN A 465 39.30 -4.95 11.71
N PRO A 466 40.29 -4.04 11.74
CA PRO A 466 40.78 -3.30 12.91
C PRO A 466 39.77 -2.27 13.44
N SER A 467 39.96 -1.83 14.68
CA SER A 467 39.17 -0.74 15.27
C SER A 467 39.32 0.54 14.46
N LEU A 468 38.21 1.25 14.24
CA LEU A 468 38.20 2.43 13.38
C LEU A 468 38.39 3.71 14.21
N PRO A 469 39.34 4.60 13.85
CA PRO A 469 39.61 5.82 14.63
C PRO A 469 38.40 6.75 14.76
N SER A 470 37.51 6.75 13.77
CA SER A 470 36.26 7.52 13.75
C SER A 470 35.15 6.94 14.63
N LEU A 471 35.20 5.64 14.89
CA LEU A 471 34.23 4.91 15.69
C LEU A 471 34.99 3.97 16.64
N PRO A 472 35.72 4.54 17.62
CA PRO A 472 36.42 3.76 18.63
C PRO A 472 35.45 2.84 19.36
N ARG A 473 35.98 1.70 19.79
CA ARG A 473 35.23 0.63 20.46
C ARG A 473 34.35 1.12 21.62
N PHE A 474 34.78 2.13 22.37
CA PHE A 474 34.01 2.69 23.48
C PHE A 474 32.69 3.33 23.03
N MET A 475 32.64 3.99 21.87
CA MET A 475 31.39 4.57 21.36
C MET A 475 30.41 3.47 20.95
N LEU A 476 30.89 2.37 20.38
CA LEU A 476 30.07 1.19 20.08
C LEU A 476 29.51 0.54 21.35
N LEU A 477 30.34 0.42 22.39
CA LEU A 477 29.89 -0.06 23.71
C LEU A 477 28.76 0.81 24.28
N GLU A 478 28.89 2.14 24.20
CA GLU A 478 27.85 3.07 24.66
C GLU A 478 26.55 2.90 23.87
N ILE A 479 26.64 2.68 22.56
CA ILE A 479 25.49 2.40 21.70
C ILE A 479 24.82 1.09 22.11
N TYR A 480 25.59 0.00 22.26
CA TYR A 480 25.06 -1.31 22.68
C TYR A 480 24.39 -1.25 24.06
N SER A 481 24.98 -0.50 24.99
CA SER A 481 24.38 -0.24 26.30
C SER A 481 23.05 0.53 26.18
N LYS A 482 22.98 1.59 25.36
CA LYS A 482 21.76 2.39 25.14
C LYS A 482 20.60 1.59 24.52
N ILE A 483 20.89 0.57 23.71
CA ILE A 483 19.85 -0.34 23.16
C ILE A 483 19.50 -1.50 24.10
N CYS A 484 20.07 -1.49 25.31
CA CYS A 484 19.86 -2.44 26.41
C CYS A 484 20.42 -3.85 26.14
N VAL A 485 21.57 -3.95 25.46
CA VAL A 485 22.39 -5.17 25.49
C VAL A 485 23.01 -5.30 26.90
N ARG A 486 22.98 -6.50 27.47
CA ARG A 486 23.47 -6.75 28.84
C ARG A 486 24.97 -7.00 28.87
N ASN A 487 25.59 -6.69 30.00
CA ASN A 487 26.96 -7.12 30.32
C ASN A 487 26.99 -8.63 30.60
N ILE A 488 28.10 -9.30 30.26
CA ILE A 488 28.25 -10.74 30.51
C ILE A 488 28.42 -11.00 32.01
N SER A 489 29.15 -10.13 32.71
CA SER A 489 29.38 -10.21 34.16
C SER A 489 28.07 -10.25 34.96
N GLU A 490 27.09 -9.43 34.57
CA GLU A 490 25.76 -9.34 35.20
C GLU A 490 24.81 -10.48 34.81
N SER A 491 25.12 -11.22 33.74
CA SER A 491 24.23 -12.22 33.15
C SER A 491 24.56 -13.66 33.55
N VAL A 492 25.75 -13.89 34.08
CA VAL A 492 26.25 -15.23 34.44
C VAL A 492 26.00 -15.49 35.93
N LEU A 493 25.50 -16.68 36.24
CA LEU A 493 25.39 -17.17 37.62
C LEU A 493 26.60 -18.05 37.97
N LYS A 494 27.28 -17.73 39.08
CA LYS A 494 28.39 -18.50 39.63
C LYS A 494 27.84 -19.59 40.57
N GLU A 495 28.00 -20.86 40.19
CA GLU A 495 27.62 -22.04 40.97
C GLU A 495 28.88 -22.64 41.61
N VAL A 496 28.93 -22.67 42.94
CA VAL A 496 30.11 -23.11 43.69
C VAL A 496 29.93 -24.54 44.17
N SER A 497 30.84 -25.45 43.79
CA SER A 497 30.86 -26.83 44.29
C SER A 497 31.60 -26.95 45.63
N THR A 498 31.11 -27.84 46.49
CA THR A 498 31.75 -28.30 47.75
C THR A 498 32.57 -29.55 47.46
N MET A 499 33.82 -29.59 47.91
CA MET A 499 34.70 -30.76 47.75
C MET A 499 34.53 -31.74 48.91
N ASP A 500 34.27 -33.00 48.58
CA ASP A 500 34.49 -34.17 49.44
C ASP A 500 35.83 -34.82 49.02
N GLY A 501 36.82 -34.79 49.89
CA GLY A 501 38.23 -34.98 49.54
C GLY A 501 38.77 -36.41 49.61
N ASP A 502 39.71 -36.71 48.72
CA ASP A 502 40.77 -37.70 48.93
C ASP A 502 42.08 -37.14 48.30
N GLY A 503 43.22 -37.23 49.01
CA GLY A 503 44.54 -36.75 48.51
C GLY A 503 44.96 -35.31 48.84
N LEU A 504 44.50 -34.74 49.96
CA LEU A 504 44.81 -33.37 50.41
C LEU A 504 46.06 -33.33 51.32
N GLU A 505 47.09 -32.56 50.97
CA GLU A 505 48.28 -32.35 51.82
C GLU A 505 48.22 -30.98 52.51
N GLN A 506 48.49 -30.92 53.81
CA GLN A 506 48.57 -29.65 54.53
C GLN A 506 49.97 -29.05 54.38
N VAL A 507 50.03 -27.78 53.97
CA VAL A 507 51.29 -27.06 53.72
C VAL A 507 51.41 -25.87 54.66
N ASN A 508 52.64 -25.48 55.01
CA ASN A 508 52.87 -24.29 55.83
C ASN A 508 52.55 -23.01 55.03
N PRO A 509 51.74 -22.06 55.57
CA PRO A 509 51.46 -20.79 54.91
C PRO A 509 52.69 -20.04 54.37
N SER A 510 53.85 -20.16 55.03
CA SER A 510 55.09 -19.53 54.54
C SER A 510 55.58 -20.08 53.20
N GLU A 511 55.31 -21.36 52.89
CA GLU A 511 55.74 -22.00 51.63
C GLU A 511 54.97 -21.47 50.42
N ILE A 512 53.78 -20.91 50.64
CA ILE A 512 52.96 -20.25 49.62
C ILE A 512 52.99 -18.72 49.74
N LEU A 513 54.04 -18.18 50.38
CA LEU A 513 54.29 -16.74 50.51
C LEU A 513 53.26 -15.97 51.37
N ILE A 514 52.51 -16.66 52.24
CA ILE A 514 51.78 -16.00 53.32
C ILE A 514 52.77 -15.76 54.45
N GLY A 515 53.44 -14.61 54.40
CA GLY A 515 54.48 -14.22 55.35
C GLY A 515 54.48 -12.74 55.69
N LYS A 516 55.54 -12.31 56.37
CA LYS A 516 55.68 -10.95 56.91
C LYS A 516 55.52 -9.84 55.87
N GLY A 517 56.10 -10.01 54.67
CA GLY A 517 55.97 -9.03 53.59
C GLY A 517 54.53 -8.84 53.10
N LEU A 518 53.77 -9.92 52.93
CA LEU A 518 52.35 -9.86 52.58
C LEU A 518 51.54 -9.15 53.67
N VAL A 519 51.79 -9.48 54.94
CA VAL A 519 51.10 -8.88 56.08
C VAL A 519 51.35 -7.37 56.17
N LYS A 520 52.60 -6.92 56.01
CA LYS A 520 52.95 -5.49 55.95
C LYS A 520 52.14 -4.77 54.87
N LEU A 521 52.09 -5.35 53.67
CA LEU A 521 51.36 -4.77 52.55
C LEU A 521 49.85 -4.66 52.83
N ILE A 522 49.24 -5.73 53.36
CA ILE A 522 47.81 -5.75 53.70
C ILE A 522 47.50 -4.73 54.78
N LEU A 523 48.23 -4.71 55.89
CA LEU A 523 47.98 -3.76 56.99
C LEU A 523 48.09 -2.31 56.52
N GLY A 524 49.13 -1.99 55.74
CA GLY A 524 49.29 -0.66 55.17
C GLY A 524 48.13 -0.25 54.25
N PHE A 525 47.56 -1.19 53.49
CA PHE A 525 46.37 -0.94 52.68
C PHE A 525 45.11 -0.74 53.54
N LEU A 526 44.85 -1.64 54.49
CA LEU A 526 43.66 -1.60 55.35
C LEU A 526 43.63 -0.34 56.23
N ALA A 527 44.80 0.09 56.72
CA ALA A 527 44.96 1.31 57.51
C ALA A 527 45.01 2.58 56.63
N GLY A 528 45.15 2.41 55.32
CA GLY A 528 45.24 3.50 54.35
C GLY A 528 43.99 4.39 54.31
N PHE A 529 44.15 5.59 53.75
CA PHE A 529 43.11 6.61 53.73
C PHE A 529 41.82 6.21 53.00
N SER A 530 41.89 5.24 52.08
CA SER A 530 40.71 4.77 51.34
C SER A 530 39.75 3.97 52.23
N LEU A 531 40.28 2.99 52.99
CA LEU A 531 39.46 2.06 53.78
C LEU A 531 39.27 2.53 55.23
N LYS A 532 40.32 3.16 55.82
CA LYS A 532 40.34 3.64 57.22
C LYS A 532 39.86 2.58 58.23
N MET A 533 40.24 1.33 58.01
CA MET A 533 39.79 0.23 58.85
C MET A 533 40.37 0.38 60.26
N GLU A 534 39.54 0.25 61.29
CA GLU A 534 39.94 0.32 62.70
C GLU A 534 40.95 -0.77 63.05
N GLU A 535 41.82 -0.49 64.04
CA GLU A 535 42.92 -1.37 64.49
C GLU A 535 42.47 -2.80 64.75
N GLU A 536 41.45 -2.96 65.59
CA GLU A 536 40.95 -4.29 65.98
C GLU A 536 40.50 -5.10 64.77
N LYS A 537 39.79 -4.47 63.83
CA LYS A 537 39.25 -5.12 62.63
C LYS A 537 40.34 -5.51 61.64
N ARG A 538 41.32 -4.62 61.38
CA ARG A 538 42.42 -4.93 60.45
C ARG A 538 43.33 -6.01 61.01
N HIS A 539 43.64 -5.99 62.31
CA HIS A 539 44.41 -7.05 62.94
C HIS A 539 43.64 -8.37 62.98
N GLU A 540 42.32 -8.34 63.15
CA GLU A 540 41.48 -9.54 63.07
C GLU A 540 41.46 -10.15 61.66
N ALA A 541 41.35 -9.32 60.62
CA ALA A 541 41.41 -9.78 59.24
C ALA A 541 42.75 -10.49 58.94
N VAL A 542 43.86 -9.91 59.39
CA VAL A 542 45.19 -10.52 59.23
C VAL A 542 45.36 -11.76 60.11
N ARG A 543 44.85 -11.78 61.35
CA ARG A 543 44.84 -13.00 62.18
C ARG A 543 44.11 -14.13 61.50
N ASN A 544 42.94 -13.86 60.92
CA ASN A 544 42.17 -14.86 60.18
C ASN A 544 42.93 -15.39 58.96
N LEU A 545 43.78 -14.59 58.33
CA LEU A 545 44.67 -15.01 57.24
C LEU A 545 45.83 -15.88 57.75
N LEU A 546 46.45 -15.51 58.86
CA LEU A 546 47.58 -16.25 59.46
C LEU A 546 47.14 -17.60 60.07
N ASP A 547 45.90 -17.67 60.56
CA ASP A 547 45.29 -18.88 61.14
C ASP A 547 44.75 -19.86 60.07
N LEU A 548 44.96 -19.59 58.78
CA LEU A 548 44.44 -20.46 57.72
C LEU A 548 45.14 -21.80 57.67
N THR A 549 44.35 -22.85 57.45
CA THR A 549 44.87 -24.15 57.05
C THR A 549 45.05 -24.17 55.53
N VAL A 550 46.29 -24.16 55.07
CA VAL A 550 46.61 -24.25 53.64
C VAL A 550 46.64 -25.72 53.22
N ILE A 551 45.85 -26.05 52.21
CA ILE A 551 45.69 -27.38 51.68
C ILE A 551 46.14 -27.39 50.22
N GLU A 552 47.19 -28.16 49.92
CA GLU A 552 47.68 -28.39 48.56
C GLU A 552 46.93 -29.56 47.91
N THR A 553 46.51 -29.37 46.66
CA THR A 553 45.78 -30.36 45.85
C THR A 553 46.47 -30.55 44.49
N ASN A 554 46.37 -31.76 43.94
CA ASN A 554 46.86 -32.03 42.57
C ASN A 554 45.84 -31.60 41.50
N ASP A 555 44.56 -31.55 41.86
CA ASP A 555 43.47 -31.18 40.95
C ASP A 555 42.89 -29.81 41.32
N PRO A 556 42.73 -28.88 40.35
CA PRO A 556 42.14 -27.57 40.62
C PRO A 556 40.64 -27.66 40.90
N ILE A 557 40.15 -26.73 41.71
CA ILE A 557 38.75 -26.68 42.15
C ILE A 557 37.86 -26.22 41.01
N SER A 558 36.79 -26.95 40.70
CA SER A 558 35.85 -26.53 39.65
C SER A 558 34.84 -25.50 40.15
N ILE A 559 34.78 -24.33 39.51
CA ILE A 559 33.72 -23.32 39.67
C ILE A 559 32.83 -23.38 38.44
N GLY A 560 31.54 -23.64 38.64
CA GLY A 560 30.54 -23.61 37.58
C GLY A 560 30.06 -22.20 37.29
N TYR A 561 29.84 -21.92 36.01
CA TYR A 561 29.21 -20.71 35.51
C TYR A 561 28.04 -21.13 34.61
N SER A 562 26.86 -20.55 34.85
CA SER A 562 25.67 -20.79 34.03
C SER A 562 25.15 -19.49 33.42
N LEU A 563 24.89 -19.52 32.10
CA LEU A 563 24.34 -18.41 31.33
C LEU A 563 23.01 -18.83 30.71
N SER A 564 21.95 -18.04 30.94
CA SER A 564 20.61 -18.34 30.44
C SER A 564 20.26 -17.47 29.22
N LEU A 565 19.83 -18.11 28.14
CA LEU A 565 19.36 -17.47 26.91
C LEU A 565 17.83 -17.34 26.88
N SER A 566 17.32 -16.44 26.04
CA SER A 566 15.90 -16.15 25.85
C SER A 566 15.12 -17.33 25.27
N SER A 567 15.80 -18.22 24.55
CA SER A 567 15.27 -19.49 24.06
C SER A 567 14.92 -20.49 25.18
N GLY A 568 15.38 -20.24 26.41
CA GLY A 568 15.31 -21.18 27.53
C GLY A 568 16.53 -22.11 27.63
N GLU A 569 17.47 -22.02 26.68
CA GLU A 569 18.74 -22.73 26.74
C GLU A 569 19.62 -22.20 27.88
N ARG A 570 20.29 -23.12 28.61
CA ARG A 570 21.28 -22.77 29.64
C ARG A 570 22.64 -23.32 29.25
N LEU A 571 23.57 -22.42 29.00
CA LEU A 571 24.97 -22.75 28.74
C LEU A 571 25.68 -22.90 30.08
N LYS A 572 26.25 -24.07 30.34
CA LYS A 572 27.05 -24.34 31.54
C LYS A 572 28.51 -24.50 31.16
N LYS A 573 29.38 -23.82 31.90
CA LYS A 573 30.84 -23.90 31.78
C LYS A 573 31.47 -24.01 33.15
N GLU A 574 32.65 -24.58 33.20
CA GLU A 574 33.41 -24.74 34.43
C GLU A 574 34.79 -24.12 34.26
N THR A 575 35.23 -23.36 35.27
CA THR A 575 36.63 -22.93 35.39
C THR A 575 37.28 -23.68 36.54
N LYS A 576 38.61 -23.71 36.51
CA LYS A 576 39.42 -24.48 37.44
C LYS A 576 40.44 -23.56 38.12
N PRO A 577 40.02 -22.62 39.00
CA PRO A 577 40.94 -21.76 39.73
C PRO A 577 42.00 -22.56 40.48
N MET A 578 43.21 -22.00 40.53
CA MET A 578 44.34 -22.62 41.21
C MET A 578 44.28 -22.43 42.72
N ILE A 579 43.61 -21.38 43.21
CA ILE A 579 43.53 -21.04 44.63
C ILE A 579 42.10 -20.68 44.99
N ARG A 580 41.66 -21.09 46.18
CA ARG A 580 40.37 -20.72 46.75
C ARG A 580 40.43 -20.63 48.26
N TRP A 581 39.94 -19.54 48.81
CA TRP A 581 39.71 -19.40 50.25
C TRP A 581 38.27 -19.75 50.59
N ASP A 582 38.07 -20.81 51.37
CA ASP A 582 36.82 -21.10 52.04
C ASP A 582 36.83 -20.54 53.47
N ARG A 583 36.05 -19.48 53.69
CA ARG A 583 35.98 -18.77 54.98
C ARG A 583 35.26 -19.58 56.05
N GLU A 584 34.25 -20.37 55.69
CA GLU A 584 33.48 -21.15 56.67
C GLU A 584 34.36 -22.23 57.30
N SER A 585 35.19 -22.88 56.48
CA SER A 585 36.11 -23.92 56.96
C SER A 585 37.50 -23.40 57.36
N LYS A 586 37.78 -22.10 57.17
CA LYS A 586 39.11 -21.47 57.36
C LYS A 586 40.23 -22.19 56.59
N LYS A 587 39.91 -22.70 55.40
CA LYS A 587 40.84 -23.45 54.55
C LYS A 587 41.15 -22.67 53.29
N LEU A 588 42.44 -22.59 52.95
CA LEU A 588 42.90 -22.10 51.67
C LEU A 588 43.34 -23.29 50.83
N PHE A 589 42.60 -23.61 49.80
CA PHE A 589 42.97 -24.67 48.86
C PHE A 589 43.85 -24.07 47.77
N THR A 590 44.93 -24.75 47.43
CA THR A 590 45.84 -24.34 46.37
C THR A 590 46.32 -25.55 45.56
N VAL A 591 46.48 -25.37 44.25
CA VAL A 591 47.22 -26.30 43.42
C VAL A 591 48.72 -26.09 43.63
N LYS A 592 49.53 -27.16 43.57
CA LYS A 592 50.98 -27.06 43.63
C LYS A 592 51.50 -26.09 42.56
N MET A 593 52.24 -25.07 42.96
CA MET A 593 52.79 -24.08 42.04
C MET A 593 53.94 -24.68 41.20
N ASP A 594 53.76 -24.73 39.89
CA ASP A 594 54.83 -25.11 38.95
C ASP A 594 55.75 -23.90 38.65
N ARG A 595 56.79 -23.74 39.46
CA ARG A 595 57.81 -22.68 39.29
C ARG A 595 58.65 -22.83 38.01
N SER A 596 58.58 -23.96 37.30
CA SER A 596 59.33 -24.17 36.06
C SER A 596 58.65 -23.56 34.82
N GLY A 597 57.38 -23.16 34.93
CA GLY A 597 56.56 -22.66 33.81
C GLY A 597 56.86 -21.23 33.33
N GLY A 598 57.92 -20.59 33.85
CA GLY A 598 58.31 -19.22 33.49
C GLY A 598 57.32 -18.14 33.95
N HIS A 599 57.47 -16.93 33.43
CA HIS A 599 56.71 -15.75 33.90
C HIS A 599 55.19 -15.87 33.73
N ARG A 600 54.72 -16.57 32.69
CA ARG A 600 53.28 -16.74 32.42
C ARG A 600 52.58 -17.53 33.53
N LYS A 601 53.09 -18.71 33.91
CA LYS A 601 52.48 -19.50 34.98
C LYS A 601 52.59 -18.78 36.34
N ASN A 602 53.67 -18.04 36.56
CA ASN A 602 53.85 -17.26 37.77
C ASN A 602 52.78 -16.16 37.90
N ILE A 603 52.53 -15.37 36.85
CA ILE A 603 51.49 -14.33 36.91
C ILE A 603 50.07 -14.89 36.97
N GLU A 604 49.79 -16.03 36.32
CA GLU A 604 48.50 -16.73 36.42
C GLU A 604 48.23 -17.17 37.87
N TYR A 605 49.22 -17.79 38.52
CA TYR A 605 49.12 -18.20 39.92
C TYR A 605 49.03 -17.00 40.88
N ALA A 606 49.87 -15.98 40.69
CA ALA A 606 49.85 -14.74 41.47
C ALA A 606 48.50 -14.03 41.39
N THR A 607 47.85 -14.05 40.21
CA THR A 607 46.52 -13.49 40.02
C THR A 607 45.49 -14.26 40.85
N CYS A 608 45.44 -15.59 40.73
CA CYS A 608 44.55 -16.43 41.53
C CYS A 608 44.78 -16.26 43.04
N PHE A 609 46.05 -16.14 43.46
CA PHE A 609 46.42 -15.93 44.86
C PHE A 609 45.88 -14.59 45.35
N SER A 610 46.17 -13.52 44.61
CA SER A 610 45.79 -12.17 44.98
C SER A 610 44.27 -11.97 45.06
N GLU A 611 43.52 -12.55 44.13
CA GLU A 611 42.06 -12.50 44.10
C GLU A 611 41.47 -13.26 45.31
N ALA A 612 41.88 -14.51 45.53
CA ALA A 612 41.37 -15.32 46.62
C ALA A 612 41.65 -14.70 48.01
N ILE A 613 42.84 -14.13 48.21
CA ILE A 613 43.22 -13.47 49.46
C ILE A 613 42.42 -12.17 49.65
N SER A 614 42.29 -11.35 48.61
CA SER A 614 41.57 -10.07 48.70
C SER A 614 40.07 -10.27 48.90
N GLU A 615 39.45 -11.21 48.18
CA GLU A 615 38.05 -11.59 48.36
C GLU A 615 37.80 -12.11 49.79
N GLY A 616 38.70 -12.92 50.32
CA GLY A 616 38.56 -13.45 51.68
C GLY A 616 38.70 -12.38 52.78
N LEU A 617 39.57 -11.39 52.59
CA LEU A 617 39.81 -10.30 53.54
C LEU A 617 38.72 -9.21 53.49
N LEU A 618 38.29 -8.82 52.28
CA LEU A 618 37.44 -7.66 52.03
C LEU A 618 36.03 -8.02 51.54
N TRP A 619 35.52 -9.19 51.92
CA TRP A 619 34.18 -9.64 51.52
C TRP A 619 33.02 -8.68 51.90
N GLU A 620 33.17 -7.85 52.93
CA GLU A 620 32.19 -6.80 53.29
C GLU A 620 32.38 -5.50 52.50
N ASN A 621 33.53 -5.34 51.83
CA ASN A 621 33.96 -4.12 51.14
C ASN A 621 34.38 -4.46 49.70
N GLU A 622 33.43 -4.96 48.90
CA GLU A 622 33.69 -5.46 47.55
C GLU A 622 34.39 -4.45 46.63
N ASP A 623 34.10 -3.15 46.82
CA ASP A 623 34.66 -2.05 46.04
C ASP A 623 36.21 -1.97 46.10
N HIS A 624 36.82 -2.47 47.18
CA HIS A 624 38.27 -2.39 47.41
C HIS A 624 39.01 -3.71 47.12
N ILE A 625 38.31 -4.80 46.82
CA ILE A 625 38.91 -6.12 46.55
C ILE A 625 39.92 -6.02 45.40
N ARG A 626 39.55 -5.35 44.30
CA ARG A 626 40.41 -5.23 43.12
C ARG A 626 41.69 -4.45 43.39
N GLU A 627 41.59 -3.36 44.16
CA GLU A 627 42.74 -2.52 44.50
C GLU A 627 43.75 -3.30 45.35
N LEU A 628 43.27 -4.04 46.34
CA LEU A 628 44.11 -4.90 47.16
C LEU A 628 44.72 -6.05 46.35
N ALA A 629 43.94 -6.67 45.45
CA ALA A 629 44.42 -7.78 44.61
C ALA A 629 45.58 -7.34 43.70
N GLU A 630 45.50 -6.17 43.06
CA GLU A 630 46.63 -5.67 42.24
C GLU A 630 47.90 -5.43 43.06
N LEU A 631 47.76 -4.91 44.28
CA LEU A 631 48.90 -4.73 45.19
C LEU A 631 49.50 -6.06 45.63
N ILE A 632 48.67 -7.01 46.07
CA ILE A 632 49.11 -8.35 46.49
C ILE A 632 49.78 -9.08 45.32
N LYS A 633 49.23 -8.97 44.11
CA LYS A 633 49.80 -9.60 42.91
C LYS A 633 51.20 -9.06 42.61
N LEU A 634 51.39 -7.74 42.69
CA LEU A 634 52.71 -7.13 42.51
C LEU A 634 53.67 -7.56 43.64
N GLY A 635 53.19 -7.60 44.88
CA GLY A 635 53.96 -8.12 46.01
C GLY A 635 54.37 -9.58 45.81
N PHE A 636 53.48 -10.43 45.29
CA PHE A 636 53.75 -11.83 45.01
C PHE A 636 54.83 -12.00 43.95
N VAL A 637 54.79 -11.21 42.87
CA VAL A 637 55.82 -11.23 41.82
C VAL A 637 57.20 -10.79 42.36
N LEU A 638 57.21 -9.95 43.39
CA LEU A 638 58.40 -9.55 44.14
C LEU A 638 58.77 -10.53 45.27
N GLU A 639 58.11 -11.70 45.33
CA GLU A 639 58.27 -12.71 46.37
C GLU A 639 58.02 -12.20 47.80
N PHE A 640 57.31 -11.07 47.92
CA PHE A 640 57.12 -10.31 49.15
C PHE A 640 58.42 -9.99 49.89
N ASP A 641 59.51 -9.75 49.14
CA ASP A 641 60.76 -9.25 49.69
C ASP A 641 60.54 -7.98 50.53
N GLU A 642 61.06 -7.93 51.76
CA GLU A 642 60.70 -6.88 52.70
C GLU A 642 61.14 -5.48 52.24
N GLU A 643 62.33 -5.35 51.64
CA GLU A 643 62.84 -4.06 51.15
C GLU A 643 62.04 -3.58 49.94
N ALA A 644 61.73 -4.51 49.01
CA ALA A 644 60.91 -4.22 47.85
C ALA A 644 59.47 -3.83 48.24
N ILE A 645 58.88 -4.51 49.22
CA ILE A 645 57.54 -4.19 49.75
C ILE A 645 57.55 -2.83 50.45
N GLU A 646 58.57 -2.51 51.24
CA GLU A 646 58.66 -1.20 51.89
C GLU A 646 58.72 -0.06 50.85
N PHE A 647 59.50 -0.25 49.79
CA PHE A 647 59.53 0.69 48.67
C PHE A 647 58.17 0.78 47.97
N LEU A 648 57.52 -0.36 47.68
CA LEU A 648 56.19 -0.40 47.06
C LEU A 648 55.17 0.36 47.90
N MET A 649 55.12 0.11 49.20
CA MET A 649 54.21 0.79 50.13
C MET A 649 54.39 2.31 50.09
N LYS A 650 55.64 2.79 50.10
CA LYS A 650 55.94 4.23 49.96
C LYS A 650 55.41 4.81 48.65
N THR A 651 55.58 4.10 47.52
CA THR A 651 55.08 4.57 46.22
C THR A 651 53.55 4.62 46.13
N GLN A 652 52.87 3.79 46.92
CA GLN A 652 51.41 3.71 46.99
C GLN A 652 50.83 4.56 48.14
N ASN A 653 51.66 5.36 48.83
CA ASN A 653 51.29 6.13 50.02
C ASN A 653 50.65 5.28 51.14
N LEU A 654 51.09 4.03 51.25
CA LEU A 654 50.71 3.12 52.32
C LEU A 654 51.70 3.26 53.47
N GLN A 655 51.17 3.29 54.69
CA GLN A 655 51.97 3.44 55.89
C GLN A 655 51.44 2.50 56.97
N LEU A 656 52.36 1.88 57.69
CA LEU A 656 52.08 1.17 58.93
C LEU A 656 52.05 2.14 60.08
N PHE A 657 51.12 1.93 61.00
CA PHE A 657 51.10 2.66 62.25
C PHE A 657 51.83 1.86 63.35
N LEU A 658 52.07 2.51 64.48
CA LEU A 658 52.86 1.93 65.57
C LEU A 658 52.27 0.61 66.12
N GLU A 659 50.95 0.48 66.08
CA GLU A 659 50.24 -0.73 66.54
C GLU A 659 50.39 -1.89 65.55
N ASP A 660 50.34 -1.61 64.26
CA ASP A 660 50.62 -2.57 63.19
C ASP A 660 52.06 -3.11 63.29
N ASP A 661 53.06 -2.24 63.53
CA ASP A 661 54.45 -2.68 63.73
C ASP A 661 54.57 -3.64 64.94
N ARG A 662 53.89 -3.32 66.06
CA ARG A 662 53.87 -4.19 67.24
C ARG A 662 53.19 -5.53 66.95
N PHE A 663 52.08 -5.51 66.20
CA PHE A 663 51.39 -6.71 65.79
C PHE A 663 52.29 -7.60 64.92
N ILE A 664 52.98 -7.02 63.95
CA ILE A 664 53.91 -7.73 63.06
C ILE A 664 55.08 -8.32 63.83
N SER A 665 55.70 -7.58 64.74
CA SER A 665 56.79 -8.10 65.59
C SER A 665 56.34 -9.25 66.49
N SER A 666 55.07 -9.26 66.93
CA SER A 666 54.52 -10.37 67.71
C SER A 666 54.18 -11.60 66.86
N ALA A 667 53.72 -11.39 65.62
CA ALA A 667 53.34 -12.47 64.71
C ALA A 667 54.55 -13.13 64.03
N PHE A 668 55.64 -12.37 63.84
CA PHE A 668 56.87 -12.83 63.21
C PHE A 668 58.08 -12.42 64.08
N PRO A 669 58.32 -13.11 65.21
CA PRO A 669 59.49 -12.84 66.04
C PRO A 669 60.76 -13.12 65.22
N THR A 670 61.70 -12.17 65.25
CA THR A 670 63.05 -12.40 64.71
C THR A 670 63.76 -13.34 65.66
N ASP A 671 64.20 -14.49 65.16
CA ASP A 671 65.18 -15.32 65.85
C ASP A 671 66.49 -14.52 65.94
N ASP A 672 66.76 -13.94 67.12
CA ASP A 672 68.09 -13.41 67.47
C ASP A 672 69.10 -14.55 67.65
#